data_AF-A0A6M3KZJ4-F1
#
_entry.id   AF-A0A6M3KZJ4-F1
#
_cell.length_a   1.000
_cell.length_b   1.000
_cell.length_c   1.000
_cell.angle_alpha   90.00
_cell.angle_beta   90.00
_cell.angle_gamma   90.00
#
_symmetry.space_group_name_H-M   'P 1'
#
loop_
_entity.id
_entity.type
_entity.pdbx_description
1 polymer ?
#
loop_
_entity_poly.entity_id
_entity_poly.type
_entity_poly.pdbx_seq_one_letter_code
_entity_poly.pdbx_strand_id
1 'polypeptide(L)'
;MEEQILAENNKILEIVTGSYLYGTNLETSDKDYVGIFLPSEEYILGFKKIEEVDFSIKDKNEEGKNTEKALDRKLYEFRKFITLALENNPNILEILFVNKENIVFMNDIGEQLLLIKHLFPYKGLKQKFLGYAFAQRHKMVIKKDNYFDLQNGLNYLSIYFKEENYSKTLLEIVCFGNYPDFIKKRFDKNNNIDFIQIGDLLFVPSVTVKIAKQRLEERLDKVGNREELLTKYGYDCYHQNTEFLTENGWKKYDKITNDRLATVNQTNYKLEFQHFYERVKKKFIGKLYFYNSCYSSFCVTLNHRMFLSRRKENNWNIQSLKNIFNSKYSRYLIMNNVKNKNEDYPIDKDLLVLIGLYVSEGNIAFRNNKIKSLKISQTPKGKLEVYSIMRKLSFKFGFKEYTYMHNNTEETSWVTHNKELINFLYKYCGNLSSKKRLPKFITLLSKSQANILLYGLILGDGTEKINKYVYYTNNELLANDVQVLAILAEKDTNKCGPYLGKSNFNDKLVSMYQVVISKKEGNPKKVWFNAKVKKYKRHSGNYDNRGGKLINYQGNIVCFSVPNELLITRFNGKVAIQGNTKFGMHLLRLMLEGIELLKTGEIQFPLKERELLREVREGKWTIEKILNYSYELEKEIESLVESSKLPSKPNYKIIEKFTIDKLKEIII
;
A
#
# COMPACT_ATOMS: atom_id res chain seq x y z
N MET A 1 11.70 16.16 20.15
CA MET A 1 11.41 16.28 21.60
C MET A 1 11.06 17.70 21.96
N GLU A 2 11.86 18.72 21.58
CA GLU A 2 11.50 20.14 21.77
C GLU A 2 10.16 20.52 21.11
N GLU A 3 9.94 20.15 19.84
CA GLU A 3 8.68 20.44 19.13
C GLU A 3 7.46 19.73 19.72
N GLN A 4 7.65 18.54 20.29
CA GLN A 4 6.59 17.80 20.99
C GLN A 4 6.28 18.45 22.35
N ILE A 5 7.29 18.88 23.10
CA ILE A 5 7.07 19.62 24.34
C ILE A 5 6.35 20.95 24.04
N LEU A 6 6.79 21.67 23.01
CA LEU A 6 6.16 22.90 22.56
C LEU A 6 4.68 22.67 22.20
N ALA A 7 4.41 21.71 21.32
CA ALA A 7 3.05 21.44 20.86
C ALA A 7 2.14 20.93 21.99
N GLU A 8 2.66 20.18 22.96
CA GLU A 8 1.88 19.74 24.12
C GLU A 8 1.54 20.92 25.05
N ASN A 9 2.54 21.75 25.38
CA ASN A 9 2.38 22.88 26.29
C ASN A 9 1.50 23.98 25.68
N ASN A 10 1.56 24.17 24.37
CA ASN A 10 0.83 25.21 23.66
C ASN A 10 -0.44 24.68 22.95
N LYS A 11 -0.88 23.47 23.31
CA LYS A 11 -2.10 22.86 22.77
C LYS A 11 -3.32 23.73 23.11
N ILE A 12 -4.21 23.93 22.14
CA ILE A 12 -5.45 24.70 22.33
C ILE A 12 -6.71 23.83 22.19
N LEU A 13 -6.62 22.77 21.39
CA LEU A 13 -7.72 21.84 21.15
C LEU A 13 -7.15 20.45 20.89
N GLU A 14 -7.82 19.43 21.39
CA GLU A 14 -7.57 18.03 21.05
C GLU A 14 -8.87 17.25 21.05
N ILE A 15 -9.05 16.42 20.04
CA ILE A 15 -10.26 15.63 19.84
C ILE A 15 -9.93 14.18 19.53
N VAL A 16 -10.87 13.28 19.82
CA VAL A 16 -10.92 11.95 19.21
C VAL A 16 -11.52 12.09 17.81
N THR A 17 -10.83 11.58 16.80
CA THR A 17 -11.22 11.67 15.38
C THR A 17 -11.54 10.30 14.76
N GLY A 18 -11.75 10.27 13.45
CA GLY A 18 -11.91 9.05 12.67
C GLY A 18 -13.20 8.31 13.00
N SER A 19 -13.12 6.99 13.15
CA SER A 19 -14.33 6.17 13.25
C SER A 19 -15.17 6.47 14.50
N TYR A 20 -14.56 6.93 15.59
CA TYR A 20 -15.25 7.35 16.81
C TYR A 20 -16.01 8.67 16.61
N LEU A 21 -15.37 9.66 15.98
CA LEU A 21 -16.03 10.94 15.64
C LEU A 21 -17.24 10.71 14.72
N TYR A 22 -17.07 9.88 13.69
CA TYR A 22 -18.14 9.56 12.74
C TYR A 22 -19.25 8.67 13.35
N GLY A 23 -19.01 8.02 14.50
CA GLY A 23 -19.89 6.99 15.06
C GLY A 23 -19.94 5.71 14.22
N THR A 24 -18.88 5.45 13.45
CA THR A 24 -18.71 4.24 12.62
C THR A 24 -17.76 3.23 13.24
N ASN A 25 -17.35 3.45 14.49
CA ASN A 25 -16.49 2.57 15.26
C ASN A 25 -17.21 1.23 15.56
N LEU A 26 -16.42 0.17 15.52
CA LEU A 26 -16.75 -1.16 16.01
C LEU A 26 -16.07 -1.38 17.36
N GLU A 27 -16.46 -2.42 18.11
CA GLU A 27 -15.84 -2.78 19.41
C GLU A 27 -14.30 -2.90 19.34
N THR A 28 -13.77 -3.23 18.16
CA THR A 28 -12.33 -3.39 17.92
C THR A 28 -11.65 -2.15 17.35
N SER A 29 -12.34 -1.00 17.26
CA SER A 29 -11.77 0.21 16.64
C SER A 29 -10.83 0.93 17.60
N ASP A 30 -9.70 1.37 17.07
CA ASP A 30 -8.72 2.22 17.71
C ASP A 30 -9.19 3.69 17.76
N LYS A 31 -8.73 4.40 18.79
CA LYS A 31 -8.97 5.85 18.94
C LYS A 31 -7.82 6.62 18.32
N ASP A 32 -8.17 7.46 17.37
CA ASP A 32 -7.28 8.43 16.74
C ASP A 32 -7.48 9.80 17.40
N TYR A 33 -6.41 10.57 17.58
CA TYR A 33 -6.44 11.88 18.21
C TYR A 33 -5.86 12.93 17.26
N VAL A 34 -6.58 14.03 17.09
CA VAL A 34 -6.07 15.20 16.37
C VAL A 34 -6.23 16.44 17.23
N GLY A 35 -5.20 17.27 17.28
CA GLY A 35 -5.23 18.53 18.01
C GLY A 35 -4.65 19.69 17.24
N ILE A 36 -4.65 20.84 17.89
CA ILE A 36 -4.17 22.11 17.37
C ILE A 36 -3.31 22.74 18.47
N PHE A 37 -2.18 23.31 18.10
CA PHE A 37 -1.32 24.04 19.03
C PHE A 37 -0.88 25.38 18.46
N LEU A 38 -0.58 26.32 19.36
CA LEU A 38 -0.01 27.61 19.01
C LEU A 38 1.52 27.52 18.90
N PRO A 39 2.14 28.06 17.84
CA PRO A 39 3.59 28.12 17.73
C PRO A 39 4.20 29.06 18.80
N SER A 40 5.49 28.92 19.13
CA SER A 40 6.19 29.95 19.91
C SER A 40 6.65 31.11 19.02
N GLU A 41 7.05 32.23 19.64
CA GLU A 41 7.54 33.44 18.95
C GLU A 41 8.60 33.13 17.88
N GLU A 42 9.54 32.22 18.15
CA GLU A 42 10.59 31.83 17.20
C GLU A 42 10.03 31.19 15.91
N TYR A 43 8.90 30.50 15.98
CA TYR A 43 8.22 29.91 14.83
C TYR A 43 7.21 30.87 14.16
N ILE A 44 6.91 31.99 14.81
CA ILE A 44 6.06 33.05 14.26
C ILE A 44 6.93 34.07 13.51
N LEU A 45 7.97 34.60 14.17
CA LEU A 45 8.81 35.70 13.69
C LEU A 45 10.18 35.24 13.15
N GLY A 46 10.64 34.06 13.56
CA GLY A 46 11.96 33.54 13.17
C GLY A 46 11.93 32.71 11.89
N PHE A 47 13.09 32.11 11.57
CA PHE A 47 13.28 31.33 10.34
C PHE A 47 12.78 29.86 10.44
N LYS A 48 12.45 29.40 11.65
CA LYS A 48 11.96 28.03 11.87
C LYS A 48 10.52 27.88 11.39
N LYS A 49 10.17 26.69 10.91
CA LYS A 49 8.81 26.35 10.46
C LYS A 49 8.38 25.04 11.09
N ILE A 50 7.13 25.01 11.53
CA ILE A 50 6.46 23.82 12.04
C ILE A 50 5.03 23.84 11.48
N GLU A 51 4.61 22.73 10.88
CA GLU A 51 3.25 22.62 10.32
C GLU A 51 2.39 21.64 11.14
N GLU A 52 3.00 20.57 11.66
CA GLU A 52 2.35 19.54 12.46
C GLU A 52 3.38 18.77 13.30
N VAL A 53 2.92 18.12 14.37
CA VAL A 53 3.72 17.28 15.28
C VAL A 53 3.00 15.96 15.54
N ASP A 54 3.72 14.84 15.41
CA ASP A 54 3.22 13.48 15.66
C ASP A 54 3.64 12.99 17.07
N PHE A 55 2.67 12.52 17.85
CA PHE A 55 2.78 12.06 19.24
C PHE A 55 2.43 10.57 19.42
N SER A 56 2.32 9.82 18.33
CA SER A 56 1.75 8.47 18.39
C SER A 56 2.51 7.51 19.33
N ILE A 57 1.83 7.01 20.38
CA ILE A 57 2.37 6.09 21.40
C ILE A 57 2.06 4.65 21.01
N LYS A 58 3.09 3.80 21.08
CA LYS A 58 3.02 2.38 20.75
C LYS A 58 3.05 1.53 22.03
N ASP A 59 1.89 1.12 22.56
CA ASP A 59 1.81 0.16 23.68
C ASP A 59 1.03 -1.12 23.32
N LYS A 60 1.49 -2.29 23.78
CA LYS A 60 1.00 -3.59 23.28
C LYS A 60 0.97 -4.65 24.37
N ASN A 61 -0.03 -5.55 24.28
CA ASN A 61 -0.09 -6.72 25.16
C ASN A 61 0.79 -7.86 24.62
N GLU A 62 0.88 -8.97 25.35
CA GLU A 62 1.69 -10.14 24.97
C GLU A 62 1.27 -10.75 23.61
N GLU A 63 0.03 -10.49 23.15
CA GLU A 63 -0.50 -10.91 21.85
C GLU A 63 -0.25 -9.90 20.72
N GLY A 64 0.37 -8.75 21.01
CA GLY A 64 0.72 -7.72 20.03
C GLY A 64 -0.46 -6.92 19.48
N LYS A 65 -1.62 -6.95 20.16
CA LYS A 65 -2.69 -5.97 20.00
C LYS A 65 -2.30 -4.69 20.72
N ASN A 66 -2.76 -3.55 20.22
CA ASN A 66 -2.73 -2.32 21.00
C ASN A 66 -3.45 -2.60 22.32
N THR A 67 -2.75 -2.37 23.42
CA THR A 67 -3.42 -2.18 24.71
C THR A 67 -4.23 -0.89 24.61
N GLU A 68 -5.12 -0.66 25.57
CA GLU A 68 -5.83 0.62 25.71
C GLU A 68 -4.89 1.85 25.79
N LYS A 69 -3.58 1.63 25.94
CA LYS A 69 -2.54 2.65 26.05
C LYS A 69 -1.88 3.03 24.71
N ALA A 70 -2.18 2.35 23.59
CA ALA A 70 -1.68 2.75 22.27
C ALA A 70 -2.56 3.87 21.68
N LEU A 71 -1.94 4.92 21.16
CA LEU A 71 -2.63 6.15 20.76
C LEU A 71 -2.02 6.66 19.43
N ASP A 72 -2.82 6.81 18.37
CA ASP A 72 -2.45 7.58 17.17
C ASP A 72 -2.82 9.05 17.43
N ARG A 73 -1.85 9.96 17.39
CA ARG A 73 -2.04 11.32 17.90
C ARG A 73 -1.22 12.33 17.11
N LYS A 74 -1.87 13.34 16.52
CA LYS A 74 -1.22 14.40 15.73
C LYS A 74 -1.76 15.78 16.09
N LEU A 75 -0.88 16.77 16.25
CA LEU A 75 -1.27 18.16 16.48
C LEU A 75 -0.84 19.04 15.30
N TYR A 76 -1.76 19.83 14.75
CA TYR A 76 -1.49 20.82 13.70
C TYR A 76 -1.09 22.16 14.30
N GLU A 77 -0.13 22.82 13.68
CA GLU A 77 0.16 24.21 14.01
C GLU A 77 -1.04 25.09 13.61
N PHE A 78 -1.34 26.10 14.44
CA PHE A 78 -2.56 26.90 14.33
C PHE A 78 -2.77 27.56 12.96
N ARG A 79 -1.76 28.22 12.37
CA ARG A 79 -1.90 28.85 11.04
C ARG A 79 -2.11 27.81 9.94
N LYS A 80 -1.40 26.67 10.01
CA LYS A 80 -1.60 25.56 9.07
C LYS A 80 -3.03 25.04 9.14
N PHE A 81 -3.54 24.82 10.35
CA PHE A 81 -4.92 24.39 10.57
C PHE A 81 -5.91 25.40 9.98
N ILE A 82 -5.79 26.69 10.33
CA ILE A 82 -6.67 27.76 9.82
C ILE A 82 -6.65 27.82 8.29
N THR A 83 -5.46 27.72 7.68
CA THR A 83 -5.32 27.74 6.22
C THR A 83 -6.07 26.58 5.57
N LEU A 84 -5.91 25.36 6.09
CA LEU A 84 -6.60 24.19 5.54
C LEU A 84 -8.12 24.24 5.79
N ALA A 85 -8.55 24.79 6.92
CA ALA A 85 -9.97 25.00 7.24
C ALA A 85 -10.60 26.05 6.29
N LEU A 86 -9.90 27.16 6.02
CA LEU A 86 -10.30 28.18 5.04
C LEU A 86 -10.44 27.60 3.63
N GLU A 87 -9.58 26.64 3.28
CA GLU A 87 -9.69 25.87 2.03
C GLU A 87 -10.81 24.83 2.04
N ASN A 88 -11.53 24.68 3.15
CA ASN A 88 -12.59 23.69 3.35
C ASN A 88 -12.10 22.26 3.05
N ASN A 89 -10.88 21.93 3.49
CA ASN A 89 -10.38 20.56 3.47
C ASN A 89 -11.29 19.68 4.36
N PRO A 90 -11.93 18.62 3.84
CA PRO A 90 -12.92 17.84 4.59
C PRO A 90 -12.43 17.32 5.94
N ASN A 91 -11.22 16.75 5.98
CA ASN A 91 -10.67 16.14 7.19
C ASN A 91 -10.21 17.17 8.24
N ILE A 92 -10.09 18.44 7.85
CA ILE A 92 -9.76 19.55 8.77
C ILE A 92 -11.03 20.26 9.22
N LEU A 93 -11.94 20.48 8.28
CA LEU A 93 -13.20 21.17 8.54
C LEU A 93 -14.05 20.41 9.56
N GLU A 94 -14.06 19.07 9.53
CA GLU A 94 -14.77 18.23 10.51
C GLU A 94 -14.33 18.47 11.96
N ILE A 95 -13.06 18.85 12.20
CA ILE A 95 -12.52 19.09 13.53
C ILE A 95 -13.23 20.28 14.20
N LEU A 96 -13.61 21.30 13.41
CA LEU A 96 -14.35 22.48 13.91
C LEU A 96 -15.79 22.15 14.35
N PHE A 97 -16.32 21.00 13.93
CA PHE A 97 -17.69 20.57 14.23
C PHE A 97 -17.75 19.43 15.25
N VAL A 98 -16.63 19.14 15.92
CA VAL A 98 -16.54 18.10 16.95
C VAL A 98 -17.66 18.23 18.00
N ASN A 99 -18.26 17.10 18.38
CA ASN A 99 -19.22 17.01 19.48
C ASN A 99 -18.51 16.91 20.83
N LYS A 100 -19.17 17.38 21.90
CA LYS A 100 -18.59 17.49 23.26
C LYS A 100 -17.92 16.18 23.76
N GLU A 101 -18.51 15.03 23.45
CA GLU A 101 -18.02 13.71 23.88
C GLU A 101 -16.65 13.33 23.30
N ASN A 102 -16.30 13.90 22.14
CA ASN A 102 -15.04 13.64 21.46
C ASN A 102 -13.99 14.74 21.73
N ILE A 103 -14.29 15.76 22.54
CA ILE A 103 -13.28 16.76 22.95
C ILE A 103 -12.48 16.19 24.12
N VAL A 104 -11.16 16.08 23.94
CA VAL A 104 -10.22 15.55 24.92
C VAL A 104 -9.59 16.67 25.72
N PHE A 105 -9.27 17.77 25.06
CA PHE A 105 -8.74 18.98 25.67
C PHE A 105 -9.23 20.19 24.89
N MET A 106 -9.54 21.28 25.59
CA MET A 106 -9.85 22.57 25.00
C MET A 106 -9.56 23.66 26.02
N ASN A 107 -8.87 24.72 25.60
CA ASN A 107 -8.73 25.94 26.37
C ASN A 107 -9.58 27.07 25.77
N ASP A 108 -9.53 28.27 26.35
CA ASP A 108 -10.32 29.44 25.91
C ASP A 108 -10.09 29.79 24.43
N ILE A 109 -8.87 29.62 23.92
CA ILE A 109 -8.55 29.88 22.50
C ILE A 109 -9.21 28.81 21.60
N GLY A 110 -9.13 27.54 21.99
CA GLY A 110 -9.82 26.45 21.30
C GLY A 110 -11.35 26.65 21.31
N GLU A 111 -11.92 27.07 22.45
CA GLU A 111 -13.34 27.37 22.55
C GLU A 111 -13.72 28.52 21.62
N GLN A 112 -12.97 29.62 21.63
CA GLN A 112 -13.19 30.75 20.72
C GLN A 112 -13.09 30.34 19.24
N LEU A 113 -12.14 29.45 18.90
CA LEU A 113 -12.04 28.89 17.55
C LEU A 113 -13.30 28.12 17.16
N LEU A 114 -13.82 27.27 18.06
CA LEU A 114 -15.06 26.53 17.81
C LEU A 114 -16.30 27.43 17.77
N LEU A 115 -16.32 28.55 18.50
CA LEU A 115 -17.41 29.54 18.43
C LEU A 115 -17.50 30.20 17.05
N ILE A 116 -16.35 30.41 16.39
CA ILE A 116 -16.30 31.01 15.05
C ILE A 116 -16.36 29.98 13.90
N LYS A 117 -16.60 28.69 14.20
CA LYS A 117 -16.65 27.61 13.18
C LYS A 117 -17.55 27.92 11.99
N HIS A 118 -18.66 28.63 12.23
CA HIS A 118 -19.64 29.01 11.22
C HIS A 118 -19.09 29.98 10.15
N LEU A 119 -17.91 30.58 10.36
CA LEU A 119 -17.26 31.47 9.40
C LEU A 119 -16.45 30.73 8.32
N PHE A 120 -16.15 29.45 8.52
CA PHE A 120 -15.28 28.68 7.62
C PHE A 120 -16.02 28.07 6.43
N PRO A 121 -17.19 27.41 6.58
CA PRO A 121 -17.90 26.84 5.45
C PRO A 121 -18.34 27.90 4.45
N TYR A 122 -18.14 27.62 3.16
CA TYR A 122 -18.60 28.48 2.07
C TYR A 122 -18.96 27.65 0.84
N LYS A 123 -19.68 28.23 -0.13
CA LYS A 123 -20.18 27.50 -1.31
C LYS A 123 -19.09 26.79 -2.14
N GLY A 124 -17.84 27.24 -2.07
CA GLY A 124 -16.71 26.57 -2.74
C GLY A 124 -16.32 25.23 -2.13
N LEU A 125 -16.87 24.85 -0.96
CA LEU A 125 -16.71 23.51 -0.38
C LEU A 125 -17.13 22.42 -1.37
N LYS A 126 -18.10 22.68 -2.26
CA LYS A 126 -18.49 21.76 -3.34
C LYS A 126 -17.28 21.24 -4.09
N GLN A 127 -16.37 22.12 -4.50
CA GLN A 127 -15.22 21.73 -5.32
C GLN A 127 -14.25 20.83 -4.55
N LYS A 128 -14.05 21.11 -3.26
CA LYS A 128 -13.13 20.34 -2.42
C LYS A 128 -13.75 18.99 -2.05
N PHE A 129 -14.95 18.98 -1.49
CA PHE A 129 -15.65 17.75 -1.12
C PHE A 129 -15.91 16.84 -2.33
N LEU A 130 -16.45 17.37 -3.44
CA LEU A 130 -16.59 16.58 -4.67
C LEU A 130 -15.24 16.20 -5.27
N GLY A 131 -14.19 17.03 -5.17
CA GLY A 131 -12.86 16.66 -5.63
C GLY A 131 -12.30 15.43 -4.92
N TYR A 132 -12.36 15.40 -3.58
CA TYR A 132 -11.97 14.23 -2.78
C TYR A 132 -12.89 13.03 -3.03
N ALA A 133 -14.21 13.27 -3.07
CA ALA A 133 -15.18 12.22 -3.32
C ALA A 133 -15.02 11.63 -4.72
N PHE A 134 -14.83 12.43 -5.76
CA PHE A 134 -14.53 11.97 -7.12
C PHE A 134 -13.20 11.26 -7.20
N ALA A 135 -12.19 11.63 -6.40
CA ALA A 135 -10.98 10.82 -6.30
C ALA A 135 -11.29 9.42 -5.74
N GLN A 136 -12.20 9.29 -4.77
CA GLN A 136 -12.66 7.97 -4.28
C GLN A 136 -13.54 7.25 -5.31
N ARG A 137 -14.50 7.95 -5.92
CA ARG A 137 -15.42 7.42 -6.92
C ARG A 137 -14.70 7.03 -8.20
N HIS A 138 -13.73 7.79 -8.67
CA HIS A 138 -12.92 7.46 -9.84
C HIS A 138 -12.17 6.13 -9.64
N LYS A 139 -11.77 5.85 -8.40
CA LYS A 139 -11.21 4.57 -8.02
C LYS A 139 -12.28 3.45 -7.94
N MET A 140 -13.58 3.78 -7.94
CA MET A 140 -14.76 2.87 -7.98
C MET A 140 -15.47 2.72 -9.35
N VAL A 141 -15.54 3.77 -10.20
CA VAL A 141 -16.41 3.92 -11.41
C VAL A 141 -15.77 3.51 -12.72
N ILE A 142 -14.69 2.75 -12.65
CA ILE A 142 -14.52 1.76 -13.72
C ILE A 142 -15.87 0.95 -13.68
N LYS A 143 -16.67 0.68 -14.74
CA LYS A 143 -17.93 -0.16 -14.64
C LYS A 143 -18.26 -0.88 -15.96
N LYS A 144 -18.80 -2.12 -15.90
CA LYS A 144 -18.82 -3.12 -17.01
C LYS A 144 -20.12 -3.35 -17.77
N ASP A 145 -21.29 -3.39 -17.16
CA ASP A 145 -22.41 -4.11 -17.82
C ASP A 145 -23.11 -3.30 -18.92
N ASN A 146 -23.04 -1.98 -18.83
CA ASN A 146 -23.71 -1.12 -19.80
C ASN A 146 -23.03 -1.15 -21.17
N TYR A 147 -21.70 -1.22 -21.29
CA TYR A 147 -21.07 -1.20 -22.62
C TYR A 147 -21.25 -2.53 -23.37
N PHE A 148 -21.47 -3.68 -22.73
CA PHE A 148 -21.57 -4.97 -23.41
C PHE A 148 -22.93 -5.03 -24.05
N ASP A 149 -23.96 -4.60 -23.33
CA ASP A 149 -25.29 -4.43 -23.90
C ASP A 149 -25.29 -3.35 -24.99
N LEU A 150 -24.57 -2.23 -24.83
CA LEU A 150 -24.41 -1.22 -25.89
C LEU A 150 -23.66 -1.76 -27.12
N GLN A 151 -22.56 -2.51 -26.92
CA GLN A 151 -21.69 -3.06 -27.95
C GLN A 151 -22.37 -4.23 -28.67
N ASN A 152 -23.04 -5.11 -27.93
CA ASN A 152 -23.86 -6.18 -28.49
C ASN A 152 -25.05 -5.59 -29.26
N GLY A 153 -25.67 -4.53 -28.74
CA GLY A 153 -26.68 -3.76 -29.45
C GLY A 153 -26.17 -3.19 -30.77
N LEU A 154 -25.02 -2.51 -30.74
CA LEU A 154 -24.41 -1.96 -31.93
C LEU A 154 -24.03 -3.05 -32.95
N ASN A 155 -23.43 -4.15 -32.49
CA ASN A 155 -23.05 -5.29 -33.33
C ASN A 155 -24.27 -5.96 -33.96
N TYR A 156 -25.31 -6.22 -33.17
CA TYR A 156 -26.55 -6.83 -33.65
C TYR A 156 -27.21 -5.97 -34.74
N LEU A 157 -27.36 -4.67 -34.48
CA LEU A 157 -27.90 -3.74 -35.46
C LEU A 157 -27.00 -3.60 -36.70
N SER A 158 -25.68 -3.82 -36.57
CA SER A 158 -24.73 -3.75 -37.68
C SER A 158 -24.65 -5.02 -38.53
N ILE A 159 -24.87 -6.19 -37.93
CA ILE A 159 -24.74 -7.49 -38.63
C ILE A 159 -26.04 -7.88 -39.31
N TYR A 160 -27.19 -7.68 -38.64
CA TYR A 160 -28.48 -8.18 -39.13
C TYR A 160 -29.22 -7.20 -40.04
N PHE A 161 -28.84 -5.92 -40.04
CA PHE A 161 -29.47 -4.91 -40.88
C PHE A 161 -28.41 -4.30 -41.81
N LYS A 162 -28.54 -4.55 -43.12
CA LYS A 162 -27.75 -3.89 -44.17
C LYS A 162 -28.29 -2.48 -44.42
N GLU A 163 -27.53 -1.61 -45.11
CA GLU A 163 -27.89 -0.19 -45.34
C GLU A 163 -29.29 0.00 -45.93
N GLU A 164 -29.74 -0.91 -46.79
CA GLU A 164 -31.08 -0.92 -47.40
C GLU A 164 -32.22 -1.11 -46.39
N ASN A 165 -31.94 -1.56 -45.16
CA ASN A 165 -32.93 -1.80 -44.09
C ASN A 165 -32.85 -0.78 -42.94
N TYR A 166 -32.04 0.27 -43.07
CA TYR A 166 -31.83 1.26 -42.01
C TYR A 166 -33.02 2.18 -41.74
N SER A 167 -34.01 2.20 -42.64
CA SER A 167 -35.28 2.91 -42.47
C SER A 167 -36.27 2.18 -41.55
N LYS A 168 -36.06 0.89 -41.25
CA LYS A 168 -36.90 0.15 -40.30
C LYS A 168 -36.76 0.70 -38.88
N THR A 169 -37.86 0.66 -38.14
CA THR A 169 -37.97 1.10 -36.76
C THR A 169 -37.58 -0.01 -35.79
N LEU A 170 -37.14 0.35 -34.59
CA LEU A 170 -36.85 -0.62 -33.54
C LEU A 170 -38.11 -1.40 -33.09
N LEU A 171 -39.30 -0.79 -33.19
CA LEU A 171 -40.58 -1.45 -32.92
C LEU A 171 -40.81 -2.65 -33.85
N GLU A 172 -40.58 -2.48 -35.15
CA GLU A 172 -40.72 -3.57 -36.12
C GLU A 172 -39.77 -4.74 -35.83
N ILE A 173 -38.58 -4.46 -35.29
CA ILE A 173 -37.60 -5.49 -34.92
C ILE A 173 -38.07 -6.33 -33.74
N VAL A 174 -38.60 -5.69 -32.70
CA VAL A 174 -38.99 -6.39 -31.47
C VAL A 174 -40.38 -7.04 -31.56
N CYS A 175 -41.13 -6.78 -32.64
CA CYS A 175 -42.46 -7.35 -32.86
C CYS A 175 -42.49 -8.57 -33.79
N PHE A 176 -41.50 -8.75 -34.69
CA PHE A 176 -41.58 -9.74 -35.78
C PHE A 176 -40.47 -10.81 -35.79
N GLY A 177 -39.68 -10.97 -34.71
CA GLY A 177 -38.64 -12.00 -34.67
C GLY A 177 -38.16 -12.39 -33.27
N ASN A 178 -37.34 -13.44 -33.21
CA ASN A 178 -36.51 -13.75 -32.03
C ASN A 178 -35.40 -12.69 -31.94
N TYR A 179 -35.50 -11.81 -30.95
CA TYR A 179 -34.47 -10.80 -30.67
C TYR A 179 -33.71 -11.12 -29.38
N PRO A 180 -32.47 -10.64 -29.24
CA PRO A 180 -31.64 -10.99 -28.08
C PRO A 180 -32.10 -10.33 -26.76
N ASP A 181 -31.86 -11.02 -25.64
CA ASP A 181 -32.28 -10.61 -24.29
C ASP A 181 -31.69 -9.27 -23.80
N PHE A 182 -30.62 -8.77 -24.44
CA PHE A 182 -30.05 -7.44 -24.13
C PHE A 182 -30.90 -6.28 -24.68
N ILE A 183 -31.87 -6.55 -25.57
CA ILE A 183 -32.86 -5.58 -26.04
C ILE A 183 -34.13 -5.76 -25.22
N LYS A 184 -34.41 -4.82 -24.31
CA LYS A 184 -35.53 -4.93 -23.36
C LYS A 184 -36.68 -4.01 -23.75
N LYS A 185 -37.90 -4.54 -23.75
CA LYS A 185 -39.14 -3.76 -23.88
C LYS A 185 -39.49 -3.17 -22.51
N ARG A 186 -39.74 -1.87 -22.47
CA ARG A 186 -40.35 -1.19 -21.33
C ARG A 186 -41.79 -0.88 -21.70
N PHE A 187 -42.71 -1.27 -20.83
CA PHE A 187 -44.14 -1.12 -21.08
C PHE A 187 -44.70 0.04 -20.27
N ASP A 188 -45.63 0.78 -20.85
CA ASP A 188 -46.44 1.76 -20.14
C ASP A 188 -47.49 1.06 -19.24
N LYS A 189 -48.29 1.86 -18.53
CA LYS A 189 -49.38 1.36 -17.67
C LYS A 189 -50.48 0.61 -18.43
N ASN A 190 -50.57 0.79 -19.75
CA ASN A 190 -51.55 0.17 -20.64
C ASN A 190 -50.96 -1.04 -21.40
N ASN A 191 -49.78 -1.51 -20.99
CA ASN A 191 -49.08 -2.65 -21.58
C ASN A 191 -48.59 -2.44 -23.04
N ASN A 192 -48.48 -1.18 -23.49
CA ASN A 192 -47.84 -0.83 -24.76
C ASN A 192 -46.35 -0.62 -24.56
N ILE A 193 -45.53 -0.90 -25.58
CA ILE A 193 -44.08 -0.64 -25.51
C ILE A 193 -43.84 0.88 -25.54
N ASP A 194 -43.38 1.43 -24.42
CA ASP A 194 -43.05 2.86 -24.24
C ASP A 194 -41.61 3.15 -24.67
N PHE A 195 -40.68 2.24 -24.34
CA PHE A 195 -39.28 2.33 -24.75
C PHE A 195 -38.66 0.98 -25.07
N ILE A 196 -37.64 1.00 -25.92
CA ILE A 196 -36.74 -0.11 -26.18
C ILE A 196 -35.39 0.25 -25.57
N GLN A 197 -34.92 -0.56 -24.62
CA GLN A 197 -33.69 -0.33 -23.88
C GLN A 197 -32.56 -1.20 -24.41
N ILE A 198 -31.39 -0.59 -24.62
CA ILE A 198 -30.13 -1.28 -24.97
C ILE A 198 -29.02 -0.67 -24.09
N GLY A 199 -28.50 -1.45 -23.13
CA GLY A 199 -27.60 -0.97 -22.10
C GLY A 199 -28.24 0.13 -21.23
N ASP A 200 -27.60 1.29 -21.15
CA ASP A 200 -28.13 2.47 -20.44
C ASP A 200 -28.89 3.45 -21.35
N LEU A 201 -29.03 3.16 -22.64
CA LEU A 201 -29.79 3.98 -23.58
C LEU A 201 -31.24 3.51 -23.70
N LEU A 202 -32.15 4.48 -23.72
CA LEU A 202 -33.59 4.30 -23.97
C LEU A 202 -33.94 4.90 -25.32
N PHE A 203 -34.60 4.11 -26.17
CA PHE A 203 -35.07 4.51 -27.48
C PHE A 203 -36.59 4.51 -27.52
N VAL A 204 -37.20 5.55 -28.09
CA VAL A 204 -38.63 5.48 -28.43
C VAL A 204 -38.81 4.46 -29.56
N PRO A 205 -39.89 3.66 -29.58
CA PRO A 205 -40.02 2.52 -30.50
C PRO A 205 -39.98 2.89 -31.98
N SER A 206 -40.42 4.11 -32.32
CA SER A 206 -40.41 4.65 -33.69
C SER A 206 -39.04 5.06 -34.22
N VAL A 207 -37.98 5.03 -33.39
CA VAL A 207 -36.61 5.34 -33.82
C VAL A 207 -36.15 4.33 -34.87
N THR A 208 -35.53 4.83 -35.93
CA THR A 208 -34.94 4.01 -36.98
C THR A 208 -33.64 3.37 -36.53
N VAL A 209 -33.29 2.22 -37.13
CA VAL A 209 -32.03 1.52 -36.86
C VAL A 209 -30.82 2.43 -37.05
N LYS A 210 -30.84 3.31 -38.06
CA LYS A 210 -29.75 4.27 -38.33
C LYS A 210 -29.47 5.17 -37.13
N ILE A 211 -30.51 5.78 -36.56
CA ILE A 211 -30.38 6.72 -35.43
C ILE A 211 -30.00 5.96 -34.16
N ALA A 212 -30.53 4.76 -33.96
CA ALA A 212 -30.17 3.90 -32.83
C ALA A 212 -28.68 3.54 -32.84
N LYS A 213 -28.15 3.12 -34.00
CA LYS A 213 -26.73 2.81 -34.19
C LYS A 213 -25.84 4.02 -33.90
N GLN A 214 -26.17 5.18 -34.46
CA GLN A 214 -25.38 6.40 -34.25
C GLN A 214 -25.28 6.75 -32.76
N ARG A 215 -26.39 6.69 -32.01
CA ARG A 215 -26.39 6.96 -30.57
C ARG A 215 -25.63 5.91 -29.76
N LEU A 216 -25.68 4.63 -30.17
CA LEU A 216 -24.90 3.57 -29.56
C LEU A 216 -23.40 3.76 -29.81
N GLU A 217 -23.00 4.12 -31.03
CA GLU A 217 -21.61 4.46 -31.40
C GLU A 217 -21.11 5.66 -30.58
N GLU A 218 -21.86 6.76 -30.54
CA GLU A 218 -21.53 7.94 -29.75
C GLU A 218 -21.44 7.63 -28.25
N ARG A 219 -22.27 6.72 -27.73
CA ARG A 219 -22.23 6.30 -26.33
C ARG A 219 -21.02 5.39 -26.06
N LEU A 220 -20.73 4.43 -26.94
CA LEU A 220 -19.61 3.52 -26.82
C LEU A 220 -18.26 4.23 -26.95
N ASP A 221 -18.17 5.23 -27.84
CA ASP A 221 -16.98 6.09 -27.97
C ASP A 221 -16.72 6.87 -26.67
N LYS A 222 -17.78 7.31 -25.98
CA LYS A 222 -17.68 7.96 -24.67
C LYS A 222 -17.34 7.00 -23.51
N VAL A 223 -17.56 5.68 -23.67
CA VAL A 223 -17.31 4.66 -22.62
C VAL A 223 -15.95 3.96 -22.78
N GLY A 224 -15.23 4.23 -23.87
CA GLY A 224 -13.93 3.65 -24.24
C GLY A 224 -13.02 3.23 -23.06
N ASN A 225 -12.77 1.91 -22.99
CA ASN A 225 -11.78 1.17 -22.18
C ASN A 225 -12.12 0.75 -20.73
N ARG A 226 -13.30 1.04 -20.16
CA ARG A 226 -13.50 0.84 -18.70
C ARG A 226 -14.18 -0.44 -18.26
N GLU A 227 -14.48 -1.29 -19.22
CA GLU A 227 -15.67 -2.05 -19.05
C GLU A 227 -15.45 -3.33 -18.25
N GLU A 228 -14.60 -4.24 -18.68
CA GLU A 228 -14.59 -5.63 -18.21
C GLU A 228 -14.46 -5.88 -16.68
N LEU A 229 -14.04 -4.91 -15.87
CA LEU A 229 -13.60 -5.08 -14.49
C LEU A 229 -14.71 -5.25 -13.46
N LEU A 230 -15.89 -4.66 -13.60
CA LEU A 230 -16.69 -4.47 -12.38
C LEU A 230 -17.71 -5.49 -11.99
N THR A 231 -18.19 -6.31 -12.90
CA THR A 231 -19.31 -7.18 -12.57
C THR A 231 -18.92 -8.38 -11.71
N LYS A 232 -17.63 -8.73 -11.58
CA LYS A 232 -17.22 -10.01 -10.95
C LYS A 232 -16.55 -9.93 -9.58
N TYR A 233 -16.02 -8.79 -9.14
CA TYR A 233 -15.15 -8.74 -7.96
C TYR A 233 -15.41 -7.51 -7.07
N GLY A 234 -16.47 -7.56 -6.27
CA GLY A 234 -16.43 -6.80 -5.02
C GLY A 234 -15.22 -7.25 -4.20
N TYR A 235 -14.18 -6.41 -4.18
CA TYR A 235 -12.84 -6.59 -3.61
C TYR A 235 -11.90 -7.53 -4.38
N ASP A 236 -10.92 -6.93 -5.05
CA ASP A 236 -9.78 -7.59 -5.70
C ASP A 236 -8.55 -7.52 -4.81
N CYS A 237 -7.84 -8.62 -4.64
CA CYS A 237 -6.83 -8.78 -3.59
C CYS A 237 -5.80 -9.85 -3.98
N TYR A 238 -4.82 -10.06 -3.12
CA TYR A 238 -3.80 -11.09 -3.28
C TYR A 238 -4.32 -12.46 -2.87
N HIS A 239 -3.74 -13.54 -3.42
CA HIS A 239 -3.92 -14.89 -2.93
C HIS A 239 -3.51 -15.00 -1.44
N GLN A 240 -4.20 -15.80 -0.62
CA GLN A 240 -3.95 -15.91 0.84
C GLN A 240 -2.51 -16.25 1.26
N ASN A 241 -1.76 -16.95 0.41
CA ASN A 241 -0.35 -17.30 0.68
C ASN A 241 0.64 -16.16 0.40
N THR A 242 0.16 -14.98 0.00
CA THR A 242 1.00 -13.80 -0.20
C THR A 242 1.55 -13.33 1.13
N GLU A 243 2.85 -13.09 1.15
CA GLU A 243 3.54 -12.47 2.27
C GLU A 243 3.74 -10.97 1.98
N PHE A 244 3.72 -10.17 3.02
CA PHE A 244 3.92 -8.73 2.95
C PHE A 244 5.19 -8.39 3.74
N LEU A 245 6.00 -7.49 3.19
CA LEU A 245 7.18 -7.02 3.89
C LEU A 245 6.73 -6.03 4.96
N THR A 246 7.23 -6.23 6.18
CA THR A 246 7.03 -5.33 7.31
C THR A 246 8.37 -4.81 7.82
N GLU A 247 8.34 -3.81 8.70
CA GLU A 247 9.55 -3.34 9.41
C GLU A 247 10.24 -4.45 10.21
N ASN A 248 9.51 -5.53 10.54
CA ASN A 248 9.98 -6.71 11.24
C ASN A 248 10.25 -7.92 10.31
N GLY A 249 10.35 -7.68 9.00
CA GLY A 249 10.58 -8.72 7.98
C GLY A 249 9.31 -9.25 7.32
N TRP A 250 9.43 -10.39 6.65
CA TRP A 250 8.33 -11.00 5.89
C TRP A 250 7.30 -11.67 6.79
N LYS A 251 6.02 -11.36 6.58
CA LYS A 251 4.90 -11.95 7.32
C LYS A 251 3.73 -12.28 6.40
N LYS A 252 2.98 -13.34 6.72
CA LYS A 252 1.67 -13.62 6.10
C LYS A 252 0.60 -12.70 6.68
N TYR A 253 -0.49 -12.51 5.94
CA TYR A 253 -1.63 -11.67 6.36
C TYR A 253 -2.06 -11.91 7.81
N ASP A 254 -2.26 -13.16 8.23
CA ASP A 254 -2.73 -13.49 9.59
C ASP A 254 -1.69 -13.23 10.70
N LYS A 255 -0.43 -12.98 10.34
CA LYS A 255 0.66 -12.67 11.28
C LYS A 255 0.99 -11.18 11.36
N ILE A 256 0.33 -10.37 10.54
CA ILE A 256 0.46 -8.91 10.52
C ILE A 256 -0.65 -8.35 11.40
N THR A 257 -0.27 -7.68 12.48
CA THR A 257 -1.20 -7.00 13.39
C THR A 257 -1.00 -5.50 13.28
N ASN A 258 -0.04 -4.92 14.01
CA ASN A 258 0.24 -3.47 13.99
C ASN A 258 1.61 -3.17 13.37
N ASP A 259 2.10 -4.08 12.53
CA ASP A 259 3.34 -3.87 11.80
C ASP A 259 3.15 -2.77 10.77
N ARG A 260 4.12 -1.85 10.67
CA ARG A 260 4.20 -0.99 9.49
C ARG A 260 4.60 -1.82 8.29
N LEU A 261 3.79 -1.74 7.23
CA LEU A 261 4.03 -2.42 5.97
C LEU A 261 5.01 -1.62 5.13
N ALA A 262 5.91 -2.31 4.44
CA ALA A 262 6.77 -1.70 3.46
C ALA A 262 5.95 -1.29 2.23
N THR A 263 6.03 -0.01 1.91
CA THR A 263 5.33 0.66 0.82
C THR A 263 6.32 1.36 -0.11
N VAL A 264 5.85 1.75 -1.27
CA VAL A 264 6.63 2.54 -2.23
C VAL A 264 5.89 3.82 -2.54
N ASN A 265 6.55 4.95 -2.33
CA ASN A 265 6.05 6.25 -2.74
C ASN A 265 5.99 6.32 -4.28
N GLN A 266 4.83 6.66 -4.84
CA GLN A 266 4.59 6.57 -6.28
C GLN A 266 5.35 7.60 -7.12
N THR A 267 5.73 8.73 -6.55
CA THR A 267 6.42 9.81 -7.28
C THR A 267 7.94 9.68 -7.21
N ASN A 268 8.49 9.38 -6.02
CA ASN A 268 9.93 9.33 -5.83
C ASN A 268 10.51 7.90 -5.68
N TYR A 269 9.64 6.88 -5.72
CA TYR A 269 9.95 5.44 -5.61
C TYR A 269 10.64 5.03 -4.30
N LYS A 270 10.59 5.89 -3.28
CA LYS A 270 11.20 5.65 -1.98
C LYS A 270 10.46 4.54 -1.23
N LEU A 271 11.23 3.64 -0.63
CA LEU A 271 10.75 2.69 0.37
C LEU A 271 10.33 3.41 1.65
N GLU A 272 9.11 3.17 2.12
CA GLU A 272 8.57 3.75 3.35
C GLU A 272 7.81 2.69 4.15
N PHE A 273 7.91 2.70 5.47
CA PHE A 273 7.13 1.81 6.33
C PHE A 273 5.92 2.58 6.88
N GLN A 274 4.71 2.19 6.46
CA GLN A 274 3.45 2.88 6.81
C GLN A 274 2.47 1.93 7.51
N HIS A 275 1.64 2.47 8.40
CA HIS A 275 0.50 1.73 8.95
C HIS A 275 -0.54 1.49 7.85
N PHE A 276 -1.15 0.30 7.87
CA PHE A 276 -2.38 0.09 7.12
C PHE A 276 -3.55 0.61 7.94
N TYR A 277 -4.55 1.14 7.24
CA TYR A 277 -5.77 1.68 7.84
C TYR A 277 -7.00 0.82 7.47
N GLU A 278 -6.79 -0.30 6.76
CA GLU A 278 -7.75 -1.40 6.59
C GLU A 278 -7.03 -2.69 6.21
N ARG A 279 -7.63 -3.82 6.57
CA ARG A 279 -7.22 -5.15 6.15
C ARG A 279 -8.44 -5.92 5.64
N VAL A 280 -8.27 -6.64 4.53
CA VAL A 280 -9.35 -7.41 3.89
C VAL A 280 -8.98 -8.89 3.90
N LYS A 281 -9.90 -9.76 4.32
CA LYS A 281 -9.84 -11.21 4.16
C LYS A 281 -11.22 -11.71 3.76
N LYS A 282 -11.34 -12.27 2.56
CA LYS A 282 -12.64 -12.67 1.99
C LYS A 282 -12.55 -14.01 1.30
N LYS A 283 -13.60 -14.82 1.41
CA LYS A 283 -13.79 -16.04 0.59
C LYS A 283 -14.02 -15.65 -0.87
N PHE A 284 -13.27 -16.27 -1.77
CA PHE A 284 -13.27 -16.00 -3.19
C PHE A 284 -13.30 -17.29 -3.98
N ILE A 285 -14.20 -17.35 -4.96
CA ILE A 285 -14.30 -18.41 -5.96
C ILE A 285 -14.22 -17.75 -7.33
N GLY A 286 -13.17 -18.04 -8.09
CA GLY A 286 -13.00 -17.43 -9.40
C GLY A 286 -11.62 -17.62 -9.97
N LYS A 287 -11.25 -16.78 -10.94
CA LYS A 287 -9.93 -16.85 -11.58
C LYS A 287 -8.96 -15.89 -10.91
N LEU A 288 -7.78 -16.38 -10.55
CA LEU A 288 -6.62 -15.56 -10.22
C LEU A 288 -5.65 -15.57 -11.39
N TYR A 289 -4.93 -14.47 -11.58
CA TYR A 289 -3.76 -14.45 -12.42
C TYR A 289 -2.52 -14.77 -11.61
N PHE A 290 -1.89 -15.87 -11.96
CA PHE A 290 -0.61 -16.28 -11.40
C PHE A 290 0.51 -15.96 -12.38
N TYR A 291 1.38 -15.04 -11.97
CA TYR A 291 2.62 -14.73 -12.67
C TYR A 291 3.81 -15.27 -11.88
N ASN A 292 4.73 -15.91 -12.60
CA ASN A 292 5.98 -16.41 -12.03
C ASN A 292 7.06 -16.42 -13.11
N SER A 293 8.05 -15.54 -12.94
CA SER A 293 9.29 -15.51 -13.72
C SER A 293 10.49 -15.75 -12.82
N CYS A 294 11.69 -15.74 -13.37
CA CYS A 294 12.91 -15.85 -12.56
C CYS A 294 13.17 -14.65 -11.63
N TYR A 295 12.42 -13.54 -11.73
CA TYR A 295 12.69 -12.30 -10.97
C TYR A 295 11.53 -11.79 -10.11
N SER A 296 10.30 -12.21 -10.39
CA SER A 296 9.12 -11.76 -9.66
C SER A 296 8.02 -12.81 -9.75
N SER A 297 7.20 -12.88 -8.70
CA SER A 297 6.00 -13.71 -8.70
C SER A 297 4.92 -13.04 -7.87
N PHE A 298 3.69 -13.17 -8.34
CA PHE A 298 2.50 -12.70 -7.66
C PHE A 298 1.30 -13.52 -8.11
N CYS A 299 0.29 -13.61 -7.25
CA CYS A 299 -0.98 -14.23 -7.57
C CYS A 299 -2.10 -13.33 -7.08
N VAL A 300 -2.84 -12.74 -8.02
CA VAL A 300 -3.79 -11.68 -7.74
C VAL A 300 -5.07 -11.89 -8.53
N THR A 301 -6.17 -11.32 -8.07
CA THR A 301 -7.43 -11.32 -8.82
C THR A 301 -7.33 -10.46 -10.08
N LEU A 302 -8.27 -10.63 -11.01
CA LEU A 302 -8.21 -9.97 -12.31
C LEU A 302 -8.37 -8.45 -12.27
N ASN A 303 -8.99 -7.87 -11.24
CA ASN A 303 -9.05 -6.42 -11.14
C ASN A 303 -8.07 -5.85 -10.11
N HIS A 304 -7.13 -6.67 -9.64
CA HIS A 304 -6.06 -6.19 -8.78
C HIS A 304 -5.31 -5.03 -9.44
N ARG A 305 -5.03 -3.99 -8.66
CA ARG A 305 -4.37 -2.77 -9.12
C ARG A 305 -2.88 -3.04 -9.35
N MET A 306 -2.44 -2.96 -10.59
CA MET A 306 -1.06 -3.20 -11.02
C MET A 306 -0.35 -1.87 -11.23
N PHE A 307 0.85 -1.72 -10.68
CA PHE A 307 1.71 -0.56 -10.90
C PHE A 307 2.67 -0.85 -12.06
N LEU A 308 2.50 -0.12 -13.17
CA LEU A 308 3.08 -0.48 -14.46
C LEU A 308 3.60 0.73 -15.21
N SER A 309 4.55 0.49 -16.12
CA SER A 309 4.95 1.48 -17.12
C SER A 309 5.21 0.83 -18.49
N ARG A 310 5.07 1.59 -19.58
CA ARG A 310 5.46 1.13 -20.93
C ARG A 310 6.94 1.39 -21.23
N ARG A 311 7.56 2.36 -20.56
CA ARG A 311 8.96 2.78 -20.76
C ARG A 311 9.66 2.89 -19.40
N LYS A 312 10.99 2.80 -19.38
CA LYS A 312 11.74 2.83 -18.11
C LYS A 312 11.64 4.18 -17.40
N GLU A 313 11.50 5.27 -18.17
CA GLU A 313 11.54 6.65 -17.68
C GLU A 313 10.21 7.33 -17.98
N ASN A 314 9.56 7.78 -16.91
CA ASN A 314 8.27 8.48 -16.82
C ASN A 314 7.02 7.72 -17.30
N ASN A 315 5.89 8.01 -16.64
CA ASN A 315 4.55 7.42 -16.83
C ASN A 315 4.31 6.05 -16.18
N TRP A 316 4.75 5.87 -14.94
CA TRP A 316 4.19 4.80 -14.11
C TRP A 316 2.74 5.11 -13.78
N ASN A 317 1.86 4.14 -13.95
CA ASN A 317 0.45 4.27 -13.64
C ASN A 317 -0.07 3.03 -12.93
N ILE A 318 -1.13 3.25 -12.16
CA ILE A 318 -1.90 2.15 -11.60
C ILE A 318 -3.06 1.86 -12.54
N GLN A 319 -3.11 0.64 -13.04
CA GLN A 319 -4.26 0.12 -13.77
C GLN A 319 -4.53 -1.31 -13.33
N SER A 320 -5.78 -1.71 -13.39
CA SER A 320 -6.18 -3.06 -13.05
C SER A 320 -5.66 -4.08 -14.08
N LEU A 321 -5.43 -5.31 -13.61
CA LEU A 321 -4.86 -6.36 -14.46
C LEU A 321 -5.73 -6.67 -15.69
N LYS A 322 -7.06 -6.62 -15.57
CA LYS A 322 -7.98 -6.85 -16.68
C LYS A 322 -7.91 -5.79 -17.78
N ASN A 323 -7.65 -4.53 -17.44
CA ASN A 323 -7.42 -3.48 -18.46
C ASN A 323 -6.20 -3.81 -19.31
N ILE A 324 -5.18 -4.43 -18.71
CA ILE A 324 -4.01 -4.92 -19.44
C ILE A 324 -4.41 -6.05 -20.40
N PHE A 325 -5.27 -6.97 -19.93
CA PHE A 325 -5.78 -8.06 -20.76
C PHE A 325 -6.52 -7.57 -22.00
N ASN A 326 -7.23 -6.45 -21.88
CA ASN A 326 -8.08 -5.94 -22.93
C ASN A 326 -7.37 -4.89 -23.81
N SER A 327 -6.17 -4.49 -23.45
CA SER A 327 -5.33 -3.58 -24.24
C SER A 327 -4.72 -4.29 -25.45
N LYS A 328 -4.62 -3.57 -26.59
CA LYS A 328 -3.82 -3.98 -27.77
C LYS A 328 -2.33 -4.21 -27.41
N TYR A 329 -1.86 -3.61 -26.31
CA TYR A 329 -0.52 -3.79 -25.78
C TYR A 329 -0.57 -4.54 -24.45
N SER A 330 0.06 -5.71 -24.38
CA SER A 330 0.17 -6.51 -23.14
C SER A 330 1.57 -6.48 -22.52
N ARG A 331 2.49 -5.72 -23.13
CA ARG A 331 3.89 -5.61 -22.71
C ARG A 331 4.08 -4.40 -21.81
N TYR A 332 4.33 -4.65 -20.53
CA TYR A 332 4.58 -3.62 -19.52
C TYR A 332 5.83 -3.94 -18.72
N LEU A 333 6.35 -2.92 -18.06
CA LEU A 333 7.33 -3.02 -16.99
C LEU A 333 6.58 -3.12 -15.66
N ILE A 334 6.93 -4.10 -14.84
CA ILE A 334 6.56 -4.17 -13.43
C ILE A 334 7.74 -3.73 -12.56
N MET A 335 7.43 -3.23 -11.38
CA MET A 335 8.42 -2.94 -10.35
C MET A 335 8.58 -4.15 -9.42
N ASN A 336 9.83 -4.50 -9.12
CA ASN A 336 10.19 -5.56 -8.18
C ASN A 336 11.36 -5.15 -7.27
N ASN A 337 11.69 -3.86 -7.27
CA ASN A 337 12.78 -3.26 -6.52
C ASN A 337 12.40 -1.82 -6.12
N VAL A 338 13.08 -1.25 -5.14
CA VAL A 338 12.76 0.05 -4.54
C VAL A 338 13.95 1.00 -4.57
N LYS A 339 13.72 2.26 -4.19
CA LYS A 339 14.78 3.18 -3.81
C LYS A 339 14.88 3.31 -2.29
N ASN A 340 16.00 2.87 -1.73
CA ASN A 340 16.29 3.02 -0.32
C ASN A 340 17.01 4.35 -0.09
N LYS A 341 16.29 5.33 0.45
CA LYS A 341 16.80 6.66 0.82
C LYS A 341 16.88 6.85 2.34
N ASN A 342 17.07 5.77 3.09
CA ASN A 342 17.37 5.87 4.51
C ASN A 342 18.74 6.52 4.70
N GLU A 343 18.87 7.33 5.74
CA GLU A 343 20.15 7.83 6.21
C GLU A 343 20.98 6.70 6.84
N ASP A 344 22.29 6.94 6.98
CA ASP A 344 23.17 5.98 7.65
C ASP A 344 22.73 5.82 9.11
N TYR A 345 22.33 4.60 9.48
CA TYR A 345 22.05 4.23 10.86
C TYR A 345 23.34 4.37 11.69
N PRO A 346 23.31 4.82 12.95
CA PRO A 346 24.52 5.04 13.76
C PRO A 346 25.17 3.71 14.18
N ILE A 347 25.85 3.06 13.24
CA ILE A 347 26.55 1.80 13.44
C ILE A 347 27.87 1.79 12.66
N ASP A 348 28.88 1.22 13.29
CA ASP A 348 30.19 1.08 12.71
C ASP A 348 30.20 0.15 11.49
N LYS A 349 30.84 0.59 10.39
CA LYS A 349 30.88 -0.15 9.13
C LYS A 349 31.68 -1.45 9.23
N ASP A 350 32.74 -1.49 10.03
CA ASP A 350 33.51 -2.72 10.25
C ASP A 350 32.70 -3.71 11.10
N LEU A 351 31.89 -3.22 12.05
CA LEU A 351 30.94 -4.04 12.79
C LEU A 351 29.86 -4.65 11.88
N LEU A 352 29.38 -3.94 10.86
CA LEU A 352 28.46 -4.51 9.87
C LEU A 352 29.10 -5.68 9.09
N VAL A 353 30.35 -5.55 8.66
CA VAL A 353 31.09 -6.66 8.02
C VAL A 353 31.21 -7.84 8.98
N LEU A 354 31.58 -7.56 10.23
CA LEU A 354 31.73 -8.58 11.27
C LEU A 354 30.41 -9.29 11.60
N ILE A 355 29.27 -8.58 11.65
CA ILE A 355 27.95 -9.20 11.84
C ILE A 355 27.69 -10.21 10.72
N GLY A 356 27.99 -9.85 9.47
CA GLY A 356 27.83 -10.74 8.32
C GLY A 356 28.68 -12.01 8.44
N LEU A 357 29.97 -11.85 8.76
CA LEU A 357 30.89 -12.98 8.98
C LEU A 357 30.48 -13.82 10.19
N TYR A 358 30.04 -13.20 11.29
CA TYR A 358 29.57 -13.90 12.48
C TYR A 358 28.35 -14.76 12.19
N VAL A 359 27.37 -14.20 11.48
CA VAL A 359 26.12 -14.90 11.19
C VAL A 359 26.39 -16.12 10.31
N SER A 360 27.27 -15.99 9.33
CA SER A 360 27.67 -17.10 8.46
C SER A 360 28.59 -18.11 9.17
N GLU A 361 29.79 -17.69 9.59
CA GLU A 361 30.89 -18.57 10.00
C GLU A 361 31.15 -18.60 11.51
N GLY A 362 30.55 -17.67 12.26
CA GLY A 362 30.91 -17.45 13.66
C GLY A 362 30.37 -18.51 14.63
N ASN A 363 31.02 -18.66 15.78
CA ASN A 363 30.53 -19.47 16.88
C ASN A 363 30.84 -18.78 18.22
N ILE A 364 29.84 -18.67 19.09
CA ILE A 364 30.03 -18.25 20.47
C ILE A 364 30.17 -19.48 21.34
N ALA A 365 31.32 -19.60 22.01
CA ALA A 365 31.59 -20.67 22.96
C ALA A 365 31.10 -20.27 24.37
N PHE A 366 30.57 -21.26 25.09
CA PHE A 366 30.11 -21.12 26.47
C PHE A 366 30.96 -21.99 27.40
N ARG A 367 31.14 -21.56 28.64
CA ARG A 367 31.73 -22.36 29.74
C ARG A 367 30.88 -22.14 30.98
N ASN A 368 30.35 -23.22 31.56
CA ASN A 368 29.44 -23.16 32.72
C ASN A 368 28.27 -22.17 32.47
N ASN A 369 27.64 -22.27 31.30
CA ASN A 369 26.57 -21.37 30.81
C ASN A 369 26.94 -19.89 30.67
N LYS A 370 28.21 -19.51 30.85
CA LYS A 370 28.70 -18.14 30.65
C LYS A 370 29.40 -18.01 29.30
N ILE A 371 29.20 -16.87 28.65
CA ILE A 371 29.87 -16.52 27.39
C ILE A 371 31.39 -16.51 27.61
N LYS A 372 32.13 -17.25 26.77
CA LYS A 372 33.60 -17.41 26.87
C LYS A 372 34.35 -16.66 25.78
N SER A 373 34.00 -16.91 24.52
CA SER A 373 34.72 -16.39 23.37
C SER A 373 33.88 -16.41 22.11
N LEU A 374 34.19 -15.50 21.20
CA LEU A 374 33.73 -15.55 19.81
C LEU A 374 34.86 -16.10 18.94
N LYS A 375 34.53 -17.06 18.09
CA LYS A 375 35.42 -17.66 17.11
C LYS A 375 34.82 -17.50 15.72
N ILE A 376 35.62 -17.09 14.74
CA ILE A 376 35.31 -17.15 13.31
C ILE A 376 36.41 -17.97 12.67
N SER A 377 36.06 -18.90 11.78
CA SER A 377 37.01 -19.83 11.19
C SER A 377 36.89 -19.89 9.68
N GLN A 378 38.00 -20.23 9.03
CA GLN A 378 38.06 -20.42 7.59
C GLN A 378 39.09 -21.50 7.24
N THR A 379 38.78 -22.30 6.22
CA THR A 379 39.73 -23.28 5.66
C THR A 379 40.47 -22.66 4.46
N PRO A 380 41.63 -23.21 4.04
CA PRO A 380 42.31 -22.77 2.82
C PRO A 380 41.47 -22.89 1.55
N LYS A 381 40.45 -23.77 1.54
CA LYS A 381 39.50 -23.92 0.43
C LYS A 381 38.41 -22.84 0.41
N GLY A 382 38.29 -22.06 1.48
CA GLY A 382 37.35 -20.95 1.58
C GLY A 382 37.84 -19.70 0.87
N LYS A 383 37.24 -18.55 1.18
CA LYS A 383 37.56 -17.29 0.51
C LYS A 383 38.80 -16.63 1.11
N LEU A 384 39.79 -16.35 0.26
CA LEU A 384 41.04 -15.72 0.66
C LEU A 384 40.83 -14.31 1.23
N GLU A 385 39.81 -13.59 0.75
CA GLU A 385 39.46 -12.25 1.24
C GLU A 385 39.10 -12.23 2.72
N VAL A 386 38.62 -13.34 3.29
CA VAL A 386 38.29 -13.42 4.72
C VAL A 386 39.55 -13.21 5.57
N TYR A 387 40.72 -13.68 5.14
CA TYR A 387 41.97 -13.54 5.90
C TYR A 387 42.40 -12.08 6.00
N SER A 388 42.40 -11.34 4.89
CA SER A 388 42.79 -9.93 4.89
C SER A 388 41.80 -9.07 5.68
N ILE A 389 40.51 -9.35 5.57
CA ILE A 389 39.46 -8.67 6.33
C ILE A 389 39.60 -8.97 7.82
N MET A 390 39.74 -10.23 8.20
CA MET A 390 39.89 -10.59 9.61
C MET A 390 41.15 -9.98 10.21
N ARG A 391 42.27 -9.92 9.50
CA ARG A 391 43.46 -9.18 9.96
C ARG A 391 43.18 -7.70 10.23
N LYS A 392 42.43 -7.02 9.36
CA LYS A 392 41.97 -5.64 9.60
C LYS A 392 41.07 -5.56 10.84
N LEU A 393 40.09 -6.46 10.95
CA LEU A 393 39.13 -6.48 12.07
C LEU A 393 39.81 -6.84 13.40
N SER A 394 40.89 -7.62 13.39
CA SER A 394 41.65 -8.01 14.58
C SER A 394 42.16 -6.82 15.37
N PHE A 395 42.71 -5.80 14.71
CA PHE A 395 43.19 -4.58 15.38
C PHE A 395 42.08 -3.85 16.14
N LYS A 396 40.86 -3.86 15.60
CA LYS A 396 39.72 -3.11 16.15
C LYS A 396 38.95 -3.89 17.21
N PHE A 397 38.75 -5.19 17.00
CA PHE A 397 37.88 -6.03 17.81
C PHE A 397 38.64 -7.04 18.69
N GLY A 398 39.97 -6.99 18.67
CA GLY A 398 40.84 -7.77 19.55
C GLY A 398 40.85 -9.27 19.23
N PHE A 399 40.79 -9.63 17.94
CA PHE A 399 40.93 -11.03 17.53
C PHE A 399 42.40 -11.46 17.51
N LYS A 400 42.65 -12.70 17.97
CA LYS A 400 43.92 -13.40 17.81
C LYS A 400 43.77 -14.50 16.76
N GLU A 401 44.73 -14.60 15.85
CA GLU A 401 44.76 -15.58 14.76
C GLU A 401 45.47 -16.86 15.24
N TYR A 402 44.86 -18.01 14.95
CA TYR A 402 45.40 -19.33 15.27
C TYR A 402 45.20 -20.25 14.06
N THR A 403 46.25 -20.92 13.62
CA THR A 403 46.18 -21.94 12.55
C THR A 403 46.53 -23.29 13.14
N TYR A 404 45.67 -24.29 12.91
CA TYR A 404 45.85 -25.65 13.40
C TYR A 404 45.19 -26.67 12.48
N MET A 405 45.56 -27.95 12.62
CA MET A 405 44.95 -29.05 11.87
C MET A 405 43.67 -29.52 12.55
N HIS A 406 42.55 -29.53 11.82
CA HIS A 406 41.25 -30.03 12.27
C HIS A 406 40.71 -31.04 11.26
N ASN A 407 40.50 -32.29 11.68
CA ASN A 407 40.05 -33.39 10.82
C ASN A 407 40.87 -33.51 9.51
N ASN A 408 42.21 -33.52 9.63
CA ASN A 408 43.16 -33.56 8.51
C ASN A 408 43.06 -32.39 7.51
N THR A 409 42.40 -31.30 7.89
CA THR A 409 42.32 -30.06 7.11
C THR A 409 42.90 -28.91 7.94
N GLU A 410 43.78 -28.12 7.35
CA GLU A 410 44.26 -26.90 7.98
C GLU A 410 43.09 -25.91 8.16
N GLU A 411 42.94 -25.33 9.33
CA GLU A 411 41.89 -24.37 9.65
C GLU A 411 42.52 -23.16 10.35
N THR A 412 42.24 -21.96 9.85
CA THR A 412 42.61 -20.71 10.51
C THR A 412 41.40 -20.15 11.25
N SER A 413 41.60 -19.81 12.51
CA SER A 413 40.56 -19.32 13.40
C SER A 413 40.97 -18.01 14.07
N TRP A 414 40.07 -17.05 14.05
CA TRP A 414 40.19 -15.78 14.76
C TRP A 414 39.33 -15.82 16.00
N VAL A 415 39.95 -15.64 17.17
CA VAL A 415 39.28 -15.72 18.47
C VAL A 415 39.41 -14.41 19.24
N THR A 416 38.29 -13.91 19.76
CA THR A 416 38.25 -12.75 20.67
C THR A 416 37.51 -13.09 21.96
N HIS A 417 37.92 -12.43 23.04
CA HIS A 417 37.28 -12.48 24.36
C HIS A 417 36.61 -11.16 24.74
N ASN A 418 36.44 -10.24 23.78
CA ASN A 418 35.74 -8.97 23.99
C ASN A 418 34.26 -9.22 24.36
N LYS A 419 33.95 -9.16 25.66
CA LYS A 419 32.62 -9.49 26.18
C LYS A 419 31.52 -8.57 25.65
N GLU A 420 31.81 -7.30 25.45
CA GLU A 420 30.82 -6.32 24.97
C GLU A 420 30.36 -6.68 23.55
N LEU A 421 31.31 -6.90 22.65
CA LEU A 421 31.06 -7.36 21.29
C LEU A 421 30.30 -8.70 21.27
N ILE A 422 30.73 -9.67 22.08
CA ILE A 422 30.11 -11.00 22.08
C ILE A 422 28.67 -10.92 22.62
N ASN A 423 28.43 -10.14 23.68
CA ASN A 423 27.10 -9.91 24.22
C ASN A 423 26.20 -9.22 23.19
N PHE A 424 26.72 -8.23 22.46
CA PHE A 424 26.01 -7.56 21.37
C PHE A 424 25.60 -8.58 20.30
N LEU A 425 26.54 -9.36 19.76
CA LEU A 425 26.26 -10.34 18.71
C LEU A 425 25.30 -11.44 19.19
N TYR A 426 25.47 -11.93 20.42
CA TYR A 426 24.57 -12.93 20.99
C TYR A 426 23.14 -12.37 21.15
N LYS A 427 23.00 -11.15 21.68
CA LYS A 427 21.71 -10.49 21.91
C LYS A 427 20.97 -10.23 20.60
N TYR A 428 21.64 -9.72 19.57
CA TYR A 428 20.99 -9.27 18.34
C TYR A 428 20.95 -10.33 17.24
N CYS A 429 21.92 -11.24 17.20
CA CYS A 429 22.03 -12.23 16.14
C CYS A 429 21.82 -13.67 16.63
N GLY A 430 21.80 -13.93 17.94
CA GLY A 430 21.70 -15.28 18.51
C GLY A 430 22.97 -16.11 18.34
N ASN A 431 22.90 -17.42 18.61
CA ASN A 431 23.97 -18.39 18.38
C ASN A 431 23.38 -19.70 17.81
N LEU A 432 24.21 -20.59 17.26
CA LEU A 432 23.87 -21.80 16.49
C LEU A 432 23.34 -21.48 15.09
N SER A 433 23.87 -22.15 14.06
CA SER A 433 23.52 -21.90 12.65
C SER A 433 22.01 -21.97 12.38
N SER A 434 21.31 -22.91 13.01
CA SER A 434 19.85 -23.07 12.89
C SER A 434 19.00 -22.00 13.57
N LYS A 435 19.61 -21.14 14.42
CA LYS A 435 18.91 -20.12 15.20
C LYS A 435 19.41 -18.70 14.94
N LYS A 436 20.61 -18.52 14.39
CA LYS A 436 21.16 -17.19 14.11
C LYS A 436 20.27 -16.39 13.16
N ARG A 437 20.18 -15.08 13.39
CA ARG A 437 19.37 -14.13 12.62
C ARG A 437 20.16 -12.85 12.38
N LEU A 438 19.70 -12.03 11.44
CA LEU A 438 20.19 -10.65 11.37
C LEU A 438 19.51 -9.77 12.43
N PRO A 439 20.16 -8.71 12.91
CA PRO A 439 19.55 -7.77 13.82
C PRO A 439 18.28 -7.13 13.25
N LYS A 440 17.27 -6.87 14.08
CA LYS A 440 16.01 -6.27 13.61
C LYS A 440 16.17 -4.86 13.01
N PHE A 441 17.22 -4.12 13.41
CA PHE A 441 17.48 -2.78 12.89
C PHE A 441 17.91 -2.76 11.41
N ILE A 442 18.12 -3.92 10.75
CA ILE A 442 18.53 -3.93 9.34
C ILE A 442 17.59 -3.11 8.44
N THR A 443 16.29 -3.04 8.77
CA THR A 443 15.29 -2.26 8.02
C THR A 443 15.48 -0.75 8.09
N LEU A 444 16.34 -0.27 8.99
CA LEU A 444 16.73 1.13 9.13
C LEU A 444 18.01 1.48 8.37
N LEU A 445 18.75 0.49 7.86
CA LEU A 445 20.03 0.74 7.21
C LEU A 445 19.86 1.51 5.89
N SER A 446 20.81 2.39 5.61
CA SER A 446 20.97 2.98 4.29
C SER A 446 21.31 1.93 3.25
N LYS A 447 21.17 2.29 1.97
CA LYS A 447 21.62 1.44 0.85
C LYS A 447 23.09 1.03 0.98
N SER A 448 23.95 1.96 1.41
CA SER A 448 25.39 1.73 1.54
C SER A 448 25.67 0.70 2.62
N GLN A 449 25.09 0.90 3.81
CA GLN A 449 25.22 -0.01 4.95
C GLN A 449 24.64 -1.39 4.67
N ALA A 450 23.49 -1.46 3.98
CA ALA A 450 22.90 -2.72 3.56
C ALA A 450 23.85 -3.52 2.63
N ASN A 451 24.54 -2.85 1.70
CA ASN A 451 25.55 -3.48 0.85
C ASN A 451 26.78 -3.96 1.65
N ILE A 452 27.22 -3.21 2.66
CA ILE A 452 28.36 -3.59 3.53
C ILE A 452 28.04 -4.86 4.33
N LEU A 453 26.89 -4.90 5.00
CA LEU A 453 26.46 -6.09 5.75
C LEU A 453 26.28 -7.29 4.82
N LEU A 454 25.71 -7.06 3.64
CA LEU A 454 25.50 -8.11 2.64
C LEU A 454 26.83 -8.67 2.13
N TYR A 455 27.85 -7.82 1.95
CA TYR A 455 29.20 -8.26 1.61
C TYR A 455 29.78 -9.21 2.67
N GLY A 456 29.66 -8.87 3.96
CA GLY A 456 30.09 -9.76 5.06
C GLY A 456 29.40 -11.12 5.04
N LEU A 457 28.08 -11.15 4.79
CA LEU A 457 27.32 -12.41 4.64
C LEU A 457 27.82 -13.25 3.46
N ILE A 458 28.04 -12.60 2.31
CA ILE A 458 28.51 -13.28 1.11
C ILE A 458 29.92 -13.84 1.32
N LEU A 459 30.80 -13.19 2.07
CA LEU A 459 32.14 -13.68 2.33
C LEU A 459 32.18 -15.02 3.09
N GLY A 460 31.22 -15.26 3.99
CA GLY A 460 31.03 -16.56 4.63
C GLY A 460 30.32 -17.54 3.69
N ASP A 461 28.99 -17.62 3.83
CA ASP A 461 28.16 -18.64 3.14
C ASP A 461 27.71 -18.27 1.71
N GLY A 462 28.34 -17.28 1.07
CA GLY A 462 27.96 -16.84 -0.27
C GLY A 462 28.79 -17.50 -1.37
N THR A 463 28.15 -17.96 -2.44
CA THR A 463 28.85 -18.30 -3.70
C THR A 463 28.67 -17.18 -4.72
N GLU A 464 29.79 -16.72 -5.27
CA GLU A 464 29.78 -15.80 -6.39
C GLU A 464 29.62 -16.53 -7.72
N LYS A 465 28.73 -16.03 -8.57
CA LYS A 465 28.55 -16.45 -9.97
C LYS A 465 28.65 -15.21 -10.86
N ILE A 466 28.78 -15.40 -12.17
CA ILE A 466 29.05 -14.32 -13.15
C ILE A 466 28.22 -13.05 -12.89
N ASN A 467 26.89 -13.17 -12.74
CA ASN A 467 25.98 -12.01 -12.60
C ASN A 467 25.22 -11.92 -11.26
N LYS A 468 25.52 -12.82 -10.31
CA LYS A 468 24.73 -12.95 -9.08
C LYS A 468 25.55 -13.57 -7.95
N TYR A 469 25.13 -13.31 -6.72
CA TYR A 469 25.53 -14.07 -5.55
C TYR A 469 24.41 -15.06 -5.18
N VAL A 470 24.78 -16.15 -4.53
CA VAL A 470 23.84 -17.09 -3.91
C VAL A 470 24.28 -17.29 -2.48
N TYR A 471 23.47 -16.87 -1.52
CA TYR A 471 23.68 -17.11 -0.10
C TYR A 471 22.93 -18.37 0.33
N TYR A 472 23.59 -19.25 1.08
CA TYR A 472 23.03 -20.52 1.53
C TYR A 472 22.81 -20.52 3.03
N THR A 473 21.70 -21.09 3.49
CA THR A 473 21.47 -21.31 4.92
C THR A 473 20.46 -22.41 5.15
N ASN A 474 20.55 -23.12 6.27
CA ASN A 474 19.52 -24.06 6.73
C ASN A 474 18.41 -23.38 7.56
N ASN A 475 18.56 -22.09 7.85
CA ASN A 475 17.60 -21.31 8.63
C ASN A 475 16.72 -20.45 7.71
N GLU A 476 15.44 -20.81 7.60
CA GLU A 476 14.49 -20.08 6.76
C GLU A 476 14.36 -18.61 7.15
N LEU A 477 14.36 -18.34 8.45
CA LEU A 477 14.16 -16.99 8.94
C LEU A 477 15.39 -16.11 8.65
N LEU A 478 16.59 -16.69 8.70
CA LEU A 478 17.79 -16.00 8.23
C LEU A 478 17.74 -15.75 6.72
N ALA A 479 17.30 -16.74 5.92
CA ALA A 479 17.10 -16.54 4.47
C ALA A 479 16.10 -15.40 4.18
N ASN A 480 15.05 -15.26 5.00
CA ASN A 480 14.12 -14.13 4.93
C ASN A 480 14.82 -12.80 5.21
N ASP A 481 15.63 -12.72 6.26
CA ASP A 481 16.36 -11.49 6.62
C ASP A 481 17.36 -11.06 5.54
N VAL A 482 18.11 -12.02 4.98
CA VAL A 482 19.06 -11.76 3.90
C VAL A 482 18.35 -11.24 2.65
N GLN A 483 17.14 -11.75 2.35
CA GLN A 483 16.33 -11.20 1.26
C GLN A 483 15.89 -9.76 1.54
N VAL A 484 15.48 -9.43 2.77
CA VAL A 484 15.13 -8.05 3.15
C VAL A 484 16.34 -7.13 2.97
N LEU A 485 17.52 -7.56 3.44
CA LEU A 485 18.76 -6.81 3.28
C LEU A 485 19.11 -6.56 1.81
N ALA A 486 18.93 -7.57 0.95
CA ALA A 486 19.16 -7.41 -0.49
C ALA A 486 18.20 -6.41 -1.15
N ILE A 487 16.95 -6.31 -0.69
CA ILE A 487 15.98 -5.28 -1.14
C ILE A 487 16.46 -3.88 -0.72
N LEU A 488 16.92 -3.73 0.52
CA LEU A 488 17.46 -2.47 1.03
C LEU A 488 18.75 -2.04 0.32
N ALA A 489 19.52 -3.01 -0.16
CA ALA A 489 20.69 -2.80 -1.01
C ALA A 489 20.32 -2.51 -2.49
N GLU A 490 19.02 -2.40 -2.81
CA GLU A 490 18.45 -2.19 -4.14
C GLU A 490 18.84 -3.29 -5.16
N LYS A 491 19.00 -4.53 -4.72
CA LYS A 491 19.32 -5.67 -5.59
C LYS A 491 18.06 -6.47 -5.94
N ASP A 492 18.02 -7.05 -7.14
CA ASP A 492 17.03 -8.08 -7.43
C ASP A 492 17.33 -9.30 -6.57
N THR A 493 16.30 -9.83 -5.92
CA THR A 493 16.48 -10.99 -5.04
C THR A 493 15.30 -11.96 -5.02
N ASN A 494 15.62 -13.25 -4.86
CA ASN A 494 14.64 -14.31 -4.67
C ASN A 494 15.11 -15.28 -3.57
N LYS A 495 14.17 -15.76 -2.75
CA LYS A 495 14.37 -16.89 -1.85
C LYS A 495 13.89 -18.17 -2.54
N CYS A 496 14.76 -19.18 -2.60
CA CYS A 496 14.45 -20.53 -3.07
C CYS A 496 14.51 -21.53 -1.91
N GLY A 497 13.80 -22.63 -2.05
CA GLY A 497 13.72 -23.70 -1.05
C GLY A 497 12.43 -23.68 -0.22
N PRO A 498 12.27 -24.61 0.72
CA PRO A 498 13.30 -25.56 1.14
C PRO A 498 13.63 -26.59 0.04
N TYR A 499 14.90 -26.98 -0.06
CA TYR A 499 15.35 -28.17 -0.80
C TYR A 499 16.19 -29.04 0.13
N LEU A 500 16.29 -30.34 -0.17
CA LEU A 500 17.09 -31.26 0.63
C LEU A 500 18.58 -31.14 0.25
N GLY A 501 19.42 -30.78 1.21
CA GLY A 501 20.88 -30.81 1.09
C GLY A 501 21.49 -31.84 2.05
N LYS A 502 22.68 -32.35 1.75
CA LYS A 502 23.43 -33.18 2.69
C LYS A 502 24.17 -32.30 3.70
N SER A 503 24.06 -32.65 4.98
CA SER A 503 24.86 -32.05 6.04
C SER A 503 26.32 -32.48 5.92
N ASN A 504 27.24 -31.51 6.00
CA ASN A 504 28.69 -31.77 6.00
C ASN A 504 29.18 -32.52 7.25
N PHE A 505 28.34 -32.68 8.28
CA PHE A 505 28.74 -33.26 9.57
C PHE A 505 28.29 -34.72 9.78
N ASN A 506 27.20 -35.14 9.15
CA ASN A 506 26.57 -36.43 9.50
C ASN A 506 25.75 -37.08 8.38
N ASP A 507 25.95 -36.67 7.12
CA ASP A 507 25.24 -37.18 5.92
C ASP A 507 23.70 -37.12 5.98
N LYS A 508 23.12 -36.54 7.03
CA LYS A 508 21.68 -36.36 7.16
C LYS A 508 21.20 -35.30 6.18
N LEU A 509 20.01 -35.54 5.61
CA LEU A 509 19.33 -34.56 4.78
C LEU A 509 18.80 -33.43 5.66
N VAL A 510 19.18 -32.20 5.33
CA VAL A 510 18.75 -30.96 5.99
C VAL A 510 18.05 -30.05 4.99
N SER A 511 17.00 -29.37 5.44
CA SER A 511 16.35 -28.35 4.62
C SER A 511 17.27 -27.15 4.44
N MET A 512 17.52 -26.79 3.19
CA MET A 512 18.38 -25.68 2.80
C MET A 512 17.58 -24.65 2.02
N TYR A 513 18.00 -23.40 2.15
CA TYR A 513 17.45 -22.24 1.48
C TYR A 513 18.55 -21.52 0.72
N GLN A 514 18.19 -20.93 -0.41
CA GLN A 514 19.08 -20.08 -1.21
C GLN A 514 18.47 -18.69 -1.32
N VAL A 515 19.26 -17.66 -1.07
CA VAL A 515 18.91 -16.28 -1.42
C VAL A 515 19.76 -15.87 -2.61
N VAL A 516 19.12 -15.77 -3.76
CA VAL A 516 19.76 -15.32 -5.00
C VAL A 516 19.72 -13.81 -5.04
N ILE A 517 20.87 -13.17 -5.32
CA ILE A 517 21.03 -11.72 -5.24
C ILE A 517 21.77 -11.24 -6.50
N SER A 518 21.26 -10.24 -7.22
CA SER A 518 21.97 -9.67 -8.37
C SER A 518 23.19 -8.86 -7.94
N LYS A 519 24.26 -8.89 -8.74
CA LYS A 519 25.41 -7.98 -8.53
C LYS A 519 25.05 -6.53 -8.84
N LYS A 520 24.28 -6.32 -9.91
CA LYS A 520 23.78 -5.00 -10.33
C LYS A 520 22.50 -4.63 -9.59
N GLU A 521 22.18 -3.34 -9.57
CA GLU A 521 20.89 -2.86 -9.09
C GLU A 521 19.73 -3.45 -9.88
N GLY A 522 18.63 -3.74 -9.17
CA GLY A 522 17.42 -4.27 -9.77
C GLY A 522 16.79 -3.24 -10.69
N ASN A 523 16.42 -3.69 -11.89
CA ASN A 523 15.73 -2.90 -12.90
C ASN A 523 14.28 -3.38 -13.08
N PRO A 524 13.33 -2.52 -13.48
CA PRO A 524 11.97 -2.94 -13.82
C PRO A 524 11.93 -4.13 -14.81
N LYS A 525 10.99 -5.06 -14.59
CA LYS A 525 10.89 -6.31 -15.38
C LYS A 525 9.84 -6.23 -16.46
N LYS A 526 10.19 -6.65 -17.67
CA LYS A 526 9.24 -6.76 -18.78
C LYS A 526 8.34 -7.98 -18.58
N VAL A 527 7.03 -7.75 -18.57
CA VAL A 527 5.98 -8.76 -18.49
C VAL A 527 5.04 -8.63 -19.68
N TRP A 528 4.67 -9.75 -20.27
CA TRP A 528 3.74 -9.90 -21.39
C TRP A 528 2.47 -10.57 -20.86
N PHE A 529 1.54 -9.76 -20.39
CA PHE A 529 0.41 -10.25 -19.60
C PHE A 529 -0.51 -11.21 -20.38
N ASN A 530 -0.64 -11.02 -21.70
CA ASN A 530 -1.54 -11.77 -22.58
C ASN A 530 -0.84 -12.89 -23.36
N ALA A 531 0.47 -13.04 -23.21
CA ALA A 531 1.17 -14.15 -23.87
C ALA A 531 0.81 -15.44 -23.13
N LYS A 532 0.33 -16.47 -23.87
CA LYS A 532 0.39 -17.87 -23.39
C LYS A 532 1.80 -18.11 -22.83
N VAL A 533 1.96 -18.92 -21.78
CA VAL A 533 3.25 -19.23 -21.15
C VAL A 533 4.22 -19.79 -22.22
N LYS A 534 4.94 -18.91 -22.91
CA LYS A 534 5.97 -19.25 -23.88
C LYS A 534 7.29 -19.14 -23.15
N LYS A 535 7.95 -20.27 -22.96
CA LYS A 535 9.32 -20.35 -22.45
C LYS A 535 10.23 -19.61 -23.42
N TYR A 536 10.86 -18.52 -23.00
CA TYR A 536 11.83 -17.79 -23.80
C TYR A 536 13.25 -18.16 -23.38
N LYS A 537 14.10 -18.56 -24.34
CA LYS A 537 15.51 -18.84 -24.12
C LYS A 537 16.26 -17.53 -23.88
N ARG A 538 16.76 -17.33 -22.66
CA ARG A 538 17.60 -16.18 -22.30
C ARG A 538 18.97 -16.30 -22.95
N HIS A 539 19.69 -15.17 -23.07
CA HIS A 539 21.12 -15.18 -23.41
C HIS A 539 21.97 -16.04 -22.45
N SER A 540 21.46 -16.30 -21.23
CA SER A 540 22.08 -17.19 -20.24
C SER A 540 21.72 -18.67 -20.41
N GLY A 541 21.09 -19.08 -21.52
CA GLY A 541 20.69 -20.47 -21.82
C GLY A 541 19.42 -20.95 -21.11
N ASN A 542 18.98 -20.28 -20.04
CA ASN A 542 17.79 -20.65 -19.26
C ASN A 542 16.48 -20.16 -19.90
N TYR A 543 15.39 -20.90 -19.69
CA TYR A 543 14.05 -20.49 -20.12
C TYR A 543 13.33 -19.67 -19.05
N ASP A 544 12.65 -18.59 -19.44
CA ASP A 544 11.84 -17.77 -18.53
C ASP A 544 10.42 -17.54 -19.08
N ASN A 545 9.46 -17.37 -18.17
CA ASN A 545 8.07 -17.12 -18.51
C ASN A 545 7.87 -15.63 -18.79
N ARG A 546 7.44 -15.29 -20.00
CA ARG A 546 7.12 -13.90 -20.34
C ARG A 546 5.73 -13.46 -19.88
N GLY A 547 4.82 -14.38 -19.57
CA GLY A 547 3.46 -14.09 -19.10
C GLY A 547 3.02 -15.04 -17.98
N GLY A 548 1.92 -14.67 -17.31
CA GLY A 548 1.27 -15.50 -16.30
C GLY A 548 0.14 -16.35 -16.88
N LYS A 549 -0.55 -17.09 -16.01
CA LYS A 549 -1.70 -17.93 -16.35
C LYS A 549 -2.89 -17.63 -15.45
N LEU A 550 -4.09 -17.78 -15.97
CA LEU A 550 -5.30 -17.78 -15.16
C LEU A 550 -5.45 -19.16 -14.50
N ILE A 551 -5.68 -19.17 -13.19
CA ILE A 551 -5.94 -20.37 -12.41
C ILE A 551 -7.32 -20.25 -11.76
N ASN A 552 -8.08 -21.35 -11.74
CA ASN A 552 -9.28 -21.42 -10.91
C ASN A 552 -8.84 -21.52 -9.45
N TYR A 553 -9.47 -20.74 -8.59
CA TYR A 553 -9.13 -20.65 -7.18
C TYR A 553 -10.41 -20.59 -6.35
N GLN A 554 -10.43 -21.38 -5.28
CA GLN A 554 -11.43 -21.37 -4.23
C GLN A 554 -10.69 -21.31 -2.90
N GLY A 555 -10.80 -20.19 -2.20
CA GLY A 555 -10.08 -19.95 -0.95
C GLY A 555 -10.20 -18.50 -0.51
N ASN A 556 -9.30 -18.03 0.36
CA ASN A 556 -9.32 -16.63 0.77
C ASN A 556 -8.46 -15.75 -0.16
N ILE A 557 -8.92 -14.53 -0.40
CA ILE A 557 -8.08 -13.43 -0.87
C ILE A 557 -7.83 -12.45 0.27
N VAL A 558 -6.67 -11.82 0.27
CA VAL A 558 -6.18 -10.96 1.36
C VAL A 558 -5.54 -9.68 0.83
N CYS A 559 -5.68 -8.56 1.54
CA CYS A 559 -5.02 -7.30 1.19
C CYS A 559 -4.97 -6.34 2.40
N PHE A 560 -4.12 -5.32 2.28
CA PHE A 560 -4.03 -4.21 3.24
C PHE A 560 -4.15 -2.89 2.48
N SER A 561 -4.81 -1.91 3.08
CA SER A 561 -4.88 -0.56 2.52
C SER A 561 -3.93 0.35 3.27
N VAL A 562 -2.98 0.95 2.55
CA VAL A 562 -1.87 1.80 3.01
C VAL A 562 -1.86 3.14 2.25
N PRO A 563 -1.41 4.24 2.88
CA PRO A 563 -1.48 5.60 2.32
C PRO A 563 -0.88 5.76 0.91
N ASN A 564 0.30 5.18 0.66
CA ASN A 564 0.98 5.29 -0.65
C ASN A 564 0.41 4.33 -1.73
N GLU A 565 -0.60 3.53 -1.37
CA GLU A 565 -1.29 2.55 -2.22
C GLU A 565 -0.43 1.38 -2.75
N LEU A 566 0.90 1.45 -2.74
CA LEU A 566 1.79 0.37 -3.19
C LEU A 566 2.34 -0.44 -2.03
N LEU A 567 2.22 -1.76 -2.12
CA LEU A 567 2.75 -2.72 -1.15
C LEU A 567 3.92 -3.50 -1.75
N ILE A 568 4.93 -3.78 -0.92
CA ILE A 568 5.98 -4.75 -1.24
C ILE A 568 5.56 -6.12 -0.74
N THR A 569 5.31 -7.03 -1.68
CA THR A 569 4.83 -8.38 -1.40
C THR A 569 5.80 -9.43 -1.88
N ARG A 570 5.63 -10.65 -1.37
CA ARG A 570 6.37 -11.83 -1.79
C ARG A 570 5.41 -12.98 -2.02
N PHE A 571 5.60 -13.65 -3.16
CA PHE A 571 4.88 -14.88 -3.50
C PHE A 571 5.90 -15.90 -4.02
N ASN A 572 5.84 -17.15 -3.54
CA ASN A 572 6.81 -18.19 -3.88
C ASN A 572 8.28 -17.73 -3.77
N GLY A 573 8.59 -16.95 -2.73
CA GLY A 573 9.93 -16.43 -2.46
C GLY A 573 10.40 -15.29 -3.36
N LYS A 574 9.57 -14.77 -4.27
CA LYS A 574 9.93 -13.69 -5.21
C LYS A 574 9.16 -12.42 -4.92
N VAL A 575 9.83 -11.27 -5.06
CA VAL A 575 9.28 -9.96 -4.70
C VAL A 575 8.42 -9.40 -5.83
N ALA A 576 7.33 -8.71 -5.48
CA ALA A 576 6.50 -7.94 -6.38
C ALA A 576 6.04 -6.65 -5.67
N ILE A 577 5.83 -5.58 -6.45
CA ILE A 577 5.32 -4.30 -5.94
C ILE A 577 4.04 -3.96 -6.70
N GLN A 578 2.92 -3.87 -5.98
CA GLN A 578 1.57 -3.77 -6.56
C GLN A 578 0.66 -2.87 -5.73
N GLY A 579 -0.45 -2.41 -6.33
CA GLY A 579 -1.43 -1.56 -5.66
C GLY A 579 -2.34 -2.32 -4.67
N ASN A 580 -3.06 -1.59 -3.82
CA ASN A 580 -4.07 -2.09 -2.86
C ASN A 580 -5.51 -1.62 -3.18
N THR A 581 -6.49 -1.96 -2.33
CA THR A 581 -7.95 -1.80 -2.58
C THR A 581 -8.63 -0.98 -1.48
N LYS A 582 -9.34 0.13 -1.78
CA LYS A 582 -10.08 0.89 -0.73
C LYS A 582 -11.01 2.04 -1.17
N PHE A 583 -12.35 1.93 -1.35
CA PHE A 583 -13.07 3.09 -1.95
C PHE A 583 -14.51 3.46 -1.50
N GLY A 584 -15.35 2.56 -0.95
CA GLY A 584 -16.81 2.81 -0.84
C GLY A 584 -17.28 3.78 0.26
N MET A 585 -16.89 3.54 1.52
CA MET A 585 -17.43 4.30 2.66
C MET A 585 -16.97 5.76 2.62
N HIS A 586 -15.69 6.01 2.36
CA HIS A 586 -15.15 7.37 2.31
C HIS A 586 -15.75 8.22 1.18
N LEU A 587 -16.14 7.60 0.05
CA LEU A 587 -16.88 8.28 -0.99
C LEU A 587 -18.19 8.86 -0.45
N LEU A 588 -19.02 8.00 0.16
CA LEU A 588 -20.34 8.39 0.66
C LEU A 588 -20.23 9.35 1.83
N ARG A 589 -19.31 9.11 2.77
CA ARG A 589 -19.04 9.99 3.91
C ARG A 589 -18.80 11.43 3.46
N LEU A 590 -17.84 11.62 2.54
CA LEU A 590 -17.51 12.94 2.01
C LEU A 590 -18.73 13.63 1.36
N MET A 591 -19.54 12.90 0.60
CA MET A 591 -20.70 13.49 -0.06
C MET A 591 -21.80 13.87 0.94
N LEU A 592 -22.06 13.03 1.94
CA LEU A 592 -23.06 13.27 2.97
C LEU A 592 -22.68 14.45 3.88
N GLU A 593 -21.41 14.53 4.32
CA GLU A 593 -20.88 15.69 5.06
C GLU A 593 -21.02 16.99 4.25
N GLY A 594 -20.70 16.94 2.96
CA GLY A 594 -20.85 18.09 2.06
C GLY A 594 -22.30 18.55 1.91
N ILE A 595 -23.26 17.62 1.86
CA ILE A 595 -24.70 17.93 1.82
C ILE A 595 -25.15 18.58 3.13
N GLU A 596 -24.74 18.04 4.28
CA GLU A 596 -25.11 18.58 5.58
C GLU A 596 -24.60 20.01 5.75
N LEU A 597 -23.33 20.26 5.39
CA LEU A 597 -22.75 21.60 5.37
C LEU A 597 -23.52 22.54 4.44
N LEU A 598 -23.87 22.12 3.23
CA LEU A 598 -24.59 22.99 2.29
C LEU A 598 -26.02 23.33 2.77
N LYS A 599 -26.69 22.40 3.47
CA LYS A 599 -28.03 22.60 4.03
C LYS A 599 -28.03 23.47 5.27
N THR A 600 -27.09 23.23 6.17
CA THR A 600 -27.16 23.75 7.55
C THR A 600 -26.03 24.71 7.91
N GLY A 601 -24.91 24.65 7.18
CA GLY A 601 -23.66 25.30 7.55
C GLY A 601 -22.87 24.57 8.63
N GLU A 602 -23.33 23.40 9.06
CA GLU A 602 -22.73 22.61 10.13
C GLU A 602 -22.59 21.13 9.75
N ILE A 603 -21.78 20.39 10.50
CA ILE A 603 -21.75 18.92 10.50
C ILE A 603 -22.17 18.47 11.89
N GLN A 604 -23.05 17.48 11.97
CA GLN A 604 -23.43 16.89 13.24
C GLN A 604 -22.70 15.57 13.47
N PHE A 605 -21.95 15.47 14.58
CA PHE A 605 -21.33 14.23 15.02
C PHE A 605 -22.03 13.62 16.25
N PRO A 606 -22.13 12.28 16.32
CA PRO A 606 -21.81 11.31 15.27
C PRO A 606 -22.72 11.48 14.03
N LEU A 607 -22.23 11.07 12.86
CA LEU A 607 -22.93 11.29 11.59
C LEU A 607 -24.35 10.68 11.61
N LYS A 608 -25.33 11.39 11.05
CA LYS A 608 -26.72 10.90 10.94
C LYS A 608 -26.78 9.58 10.16
N GLU A 609 -25.94 9.45 9.14
CA GLU A 609 -25.87 8.29 8.26
C GLU A 609 -24.85 7.24 8.74
N ARG A 610 -24.40 7.30 10.01
CA ARG A 610 -23.39 6.38 10.56
C ARG A 610 -23.75 4.90 10.36
N GLU A 611 -25.02 4.52 10.50
CA GLU A 611 -25.46 3.13 10.30
C GLU A 611 -25.30 2.70 8.84
N LEU A 612 -25.69 3.56 7.90
CA LEU A 612 -25.45 3.33 6.46
C LEU A 612 -23.94 3.22 6.16
N LEU A 613 -23.12 4.10 6.71
CA LEU A 613 -21.66 4.07 6.52
C LEU A 613 -21.03 2.82 7.15
N ARG A 614 -21.54 2.36 8.30
CA ARG A 614 -21.18 1.06 8.91
C ARG A 614 -21.58 -0.09 8.01
N GLU A 615 -22.78 -0.09 7.44
CA GLU A 615 -23.20 -1.13 6.50
C GLU A 615 -22.28 -1.21 5.27
N VAL A 616 -21.87 -0.06 4.74
CA VAL A 616 -20.92 0.02 3.61
C VAL A 616 -19.55 -0.50 4.03
N ARG A 617 -19.07 -0.12 5.23
CA ARG A 617 -17.81 -0.60 5.83
C ARG A 617 -17.82 -2.11 6.09
N GLU A 618 -18.95 -2.66 6.52
CA GLU A 618 -19.19 -4.09 6.73
C GLU A 618 -19.43 -4.85 5.42
N GLY A 619 -19.51 -4.15 4.28
CA GLY A 619 -19.67 -4.75 2.96
C GLY A 619 -21.09 -5.20 2.63
N LYS A 620 -22.11 -4.74 3.35
CA LYS A 620 -23.53 -5.01 3.09
C LYS A 620 -24.04 -4.34 1.80
N TRP A 621 -23.35 -3.31 1.32
CA TRP A 621 -23.70 -2.58 0.09
C TRP A 621 -22.89 -3.08 -1.11
N THR A 622 -23.56 -3.29 -2.24
CA THR A 622 -22.88 -3.57 -3.52
C THR A 622 -22.22 -2.29 -4.05
N ILE A 623 -21.14 -2.43 -4.85
CA ILE A 623 -20.48 -1.28 -5.50
C ILE A 623 -21.48 -0.50 -6.34
N GLU A 624 -22.36 -1.20 -7.06
CA GLU A 624 -23.44 -0.57 -7.83
C GLU A 624 -24.34 0.31 -6.98
N LYS A 625 -24.81 -0.20 -5.84
CA LYS A 625 -25.65 0.55 -4.91
C LYS A 625 -24.93 1.80 -4.39
N ILE A 626 -23.64 1.66 -4.05
CA ILE A 626 -22.80 2.79 -3.60
C ILE A 626 -22.63 3.83 -4.71
N LEU A 627 -22.39 3.40 -5.95
CA LEU A 627 -22.20 4.30 -7.08
C LEU A 627 -23.47 5.05 -7.44
N ASN A 628 -24.59 4.36 -7.56
CA ASN A 628 -25.89 4.96 -7.84
C ASN A 628 -26.24 5.99 -6.77
N TYR A 629 -26.09 5.63 -5.50
CA TYR A 629 -26.31 6.55 -4.40
C TYR A 629 -25.34 7.74 -4.46
N SER A 630 -24.06 7.50 -4.77
CA SER A 630 -23.12 8.62 -4.92
C SER A 630 -23.51 9.59 -6.03
N TYR A 631 -24.09 9.12 -7.15
CA TYR A 631 -24.57 10.01 -8.23
C TYR A 631 -25.81 10.80 -7.81
N GLU A 632 -26.69 10.22 -7.00
CA GLU A 632 -27.82 10.92 -6.39
C GLU A 632 -27.32 12.03 -5.46
N LEU A 633 -26.37 11.72 -4.57
CA LEU A 633 -25.77 12.69 -3.66
C LEU A 633 -25.02 13.81 -4.40
N GLU A 634 -24.35 13.52 -5.51
CA GLU A 634 -23.73 14.55 -6.34
C GLU A 634 -24.76 15.52 -6.90
N LYS A 635 -25.85 15.03 -7.51
CA LYS A 635 -26.93 15.90 -8.01
C LYS A 635 -27.53 16.75 -6.90
N GLU A 636 -27.68 16.17 -5.72
CA GLU A 636 -28.14 16.89 -4.53
C GLU A 636 -27.16 18.00 -4.13
N ILE A 637 -25.85 17.73 -4.07
CA ILE A 637 -24.81 18.74 -3.82
C ILE A 637 -24.89 19.87 -4.86
N GLU A 638 -25.06 19.52 -6.15
CA GLU A 638 -25.14 20.51 -7.21
C GLU A 638 -26.34 21.45 -7.05
N SER A 639 -27.51 20.90 -6.74
CA SER A 639 -28.72 21.69 -6.47
C SER A 639 -28.63 22.51 -5.18
N LEU A 640 -28.01 21.96 -4.14
CA LEU A 640 -27.89 22.65 -2.85
C LEU A 640 -26.95 23.84 -2.90
N VAL A 641 -25.90 23.85 -3.73
CA VAL A 641 -25.02 25.03 -3.83
C VAL A 641 -25.78 26.28 -4.26
N GLU A 642 -26.77 26.14 -5.14
CA GLU A 642 -27.57 27.26 -5.63
C GLU A 642 -28.47 27.81 -4.51
N SER A 643 -29.16 26.92 -3.80
CA SER A 643 -30.12 27.25 -2.73
C SER A 643 -29.49 27.48 -1.35
N SER A 644 -28.21 27.12 -1.15
CA SER A 644 -27.52 27.23 0.13
C SER A 644 -27.38 28.68 0.58
N LYS A 645 -27.54 28.88 1.89
CA LYS A 645 -27.33 30.16 2.58
C LYS A 645 -25.85 30.45 2.89
N LEU A 646 -24.94 29.51 2.60
CA LEU A 646 -23.51 29.71 2.81
C LEU A 646 -22.98 30.86 1.93
N PRO A 647 -21.96 31.59 2.40
CA PRO A 647 -21.35 32.67 1.63
C PRO A 647 -20.60 32.11 0.41
N SER A 648 -20.35 32.96 -0.59
CA SER A 648 -19.61 32.57 -1.81
C SER A 648 -18.11 32.38 -1.58
N LYS A 649 -17.57 32.94 -0.49
CA LYS A 649 -16.17 32.84 -0.03
C LYS A 649 -16.15 32.82 1.50
N PRO A 650 -15.13 32.24 2.14
CA PRO A 650 -15.02 32.27 3.59
C PRO A 650 -14.74 33.70 4.08
N ASN A 651 -15.04 33.98 5.34
CA ASN A 651 -14.87 35.30 5.92
C ASN A 651 -13.39 35.57 6.30
N TYR A 652 -12.54 35.73 5.28
CA TYR A 652 -11.09 35.89 5.43
C TYR A 652 -10.73 37.00 6.42
N LYS A 653 -11.39 38.16 6.36
CA LYS A 653 -11.05 39.31 7.22
C LYS A 653 -11.23 38.99 8.70
N ILE A 654 -12.36 38.37 9.07
CA ILE A 654 -12.63 38.04 10.48
C ILE A 654 -11.71 36.92 10.94
N ILE A 655 -11.52 35.88 10.12
CA ILE A 655 -10.67 34.73 10.46
C ILE A 655 -9.19 35.13 10.55
N GLU A 656 -8.70 35.97 9.64
CA GLU A 656 -7.35 36.51 9.65
C GLU A 656 -7.13 37.40 10.88
N LYS A 657 -8.06 38.31 11.16
CA LYS A 657 -8.00 39.13 12.37
C LYS A 657 -7.96 38.26 13.64
N PHE A 658 -8.86 37.29 13.75
CA PHE A 658 -8.86 36.33 14.85
C PHE A 658 -7.51 35.61 14.96
N THR A 659 -6.97 35.13 13.84
CA THR A 659 -5.69 34.43 13.82
C THR A 659 -4.54 35.33 14.29
N ILE A 660 -4.48 36.58 13.81
CA ILE A 660 -3.47 37.55 14.21
C ILE A 660 -3.60 37.90 15.70
N ASP A 661 -4.81 38.14 16.18
CA ASP A 661 -5.07 38.50 17.58
C ASP A 661 -4.61 37.36 18.51
N LYS A 662 -4.95 36.10 18.19
CA LYS A 662 -4.48 34.94 18.96
C LYS A 662 -2.97 34.72 18.91
N LEU A 663 -2.31 35.05 17.79
CA LEU A 663 -0.85 34.96 17.71
C LEU A 663 -0.14 36.09 18.47
N LYS A 664 -0.75 37.29 18.55
CA LYS A 664 -0.21 38.40 19.35
C LYS A 664 -0.22 38.13 20.84
N GLU A 665 -1.21 37.39 21.33
CA GLU A 665 -1.27 36.93 22.74
C GLU A 665 -0.08 36.05 23.14
N ILE A 666 0.74 35.58 22.19
CA ILE A 666 1.95 34.79 22.44
C ILE A 666 3.21 35.67 22.44
N ILE A 667 3.18 36.78 21.68
CA ILE A 667 4.34 37.66 21.45
C ILE A 667 4.43 38.73 22.55
N ILE A 668 3.29 39.14 23.11
CA ILE A 668 3.16 40.13 24.19
C ILE A 668 3.13 39.39 25.53
#